data_AF-A0A0X8JY64-F1
#
_entry.id   AF-A0A0X8JY64-F1
#
_cell.length_a   1.000
_cell.length_b   1.000
_cell.length_c   1.000
_cell.angle_alpha   90.00
_cell.angle_beta   90.00
_cell.angle_gamma   90.00
#
_symmetry.space_group_name_H-M   'P 1'
#
loop_
_entity.id
_entity.type
_entity.pdbx_description
1 polymer ?
#
loop_
_entity_poly.entity_id
_entity_poly.type
_entity_poly.pdbx_seq_one_letter_code
_entity_poly.pdbx_strand_id
1 'polypeptide(L)'
;MKKILLASTVALSMAGFAKTTVYAEDSQATNNVQSSEKIATNTVSNEKKNQSEAEKATSQTPETKEQPSKETVVEVVNKEGWQKENNQWRYYEDNQPVSNWKKIAGVWYYFNQDGIMLSNTIFNDYLLNNSGALAESSWVKIDNQWYYATEDGKVTRNNWKKIAGVWYRFDENGIMISNAVYDDYLFKASGVLAENSWVKIGDKWYYGDQEGKINRDKWAKIDGQWYRFDESGVMLSATIYKDYLLKTSGAMAENAWAKLEDKWYYATASGKIIRDKWEKISGSWYYFNKDGVMLSSQWKEKYYLKDSGAMAKSEWIFDEKYKSWFYLKSDGTYAENQWVGSYYLKSFGYMAKNEWIFDKDYNAWYYLKEDGVYVTGNFTINGKDYTFQSNGKWITDSASYYKVKPITANVYSASGEKLSYISQGSIVAIDGAEAKDGRLPVKISGLSGYMNKSDLVAVSSDSDFIPHYATDGNYLYHELSPYASIRVAPHSSSMAIGKKYYSTDGINFENFTVENPFLFRDLRKPSNYTAEELDKVYSLMNIKGSRLAGKGAIFKEAEERYQINALYLIAHSALESSWGRSQIAKDKNNFFGIAAYDTTPYDSAKSFDDVDKGILGAAKWIRENYIDNGRTYLGNKSSGMNVLYASDPYWGEKIASIMMSINSKLGEKD
;
A
#
# COMPACT_ATOMS: atom_id res chain seq x y z
N MET A 1 45.84 -27.03 -15.17
CA MET A 1 45.18 -26.66 -13.89
C MET A 1 46.02 -25.60 -13.20
N LYS A 2 45.67 -24.32 -13.32
CA LYS A 2 46.39 -23.20 -12.70
C LYS A 2 45.82 -23.00 -11.29
N LYS A 3 46.61 -23.33 -10.26
CA LYS A 3 46.27 -23.23 -8.84
C LYS A 3 46.53 -21.79 -8.37
N ILE A 4 45.52 -21.11 -7.83
CA ILE A 4 45.55 -19.71 -7.37
C ILE A 4 45.64 -19.74 -5.84
N LEU A 5 46.71 -19.20 -5.22
CA LEU A 5 46.80 -19.02 -3.76
C LEU A 5 46.05 -17.75 -3.34
N LEU A 6 45.40 -17.76 -2.17
CA LEU A 6 44.86 -16.55 -1.54
C LEU A 6 45.83 -16.01 -0.49
N ALA A 7 46.06 -14.70 -0.53
CA ALA A 7 46.38 -13.90 0.65
C ALA A 7 45.06 -13.31 1.20
N SER A 8 44.79 -13.58 2.47
CA SER A 8 43.52 -13.41 3.18
C SER A 8 42.71 -12.12 2.87
N THR A 9 41.44 -12.28 2.47
CA THR A 9 40.42 -11.20 2.45
C THR A 9 39.48 -11.21 3.67
N VAL A 10 39.81 -11.92 4.75
CA VAL A 10 39.09 -11.75 6.03
C VAL A 10 40.07 -11.39 7.14
N ALA A 11 40.35 -10.09 7.26
CA ALA A 11 40.79 -9.48 8.51
C ALA A 11 40.20 -8.06 8.62
N LEU A 12 38.86 -7.94 8.59
CA LEU A 12 38.18 -6.83 9.24
C LEU A 12 37.72 -7.31 10.63
N SER A 13 38.65 -7.32 11.58
CA SER A 13 38.35 -7.23 13.00
C SER A 13 39.61 -6.82 13.77
N MET A 14 40.06 -5.58 13.58
CA MET A 14 40.89 -4.90 14.58
C MET A 14 40.46 -3.44 14.73
N ALA A 15 39.23 -3.27 15.21
CA ALA A 15 38.90 -2.26 16.19
C ALA A 15 37.85 -2.90 17.10
N GLY A 16 38.12 -2.95 18.41
CA GLY A 16 37.15 -3.41 19.38
C GLY A 16 35.88 -2.55 19.34
N PHE A 17 34.79 -3.11 19.88
CA PHE A 17 33.43 -2.57 19.99
C PHE A 17 32.49 -2.84 18.79
N ALA A 18 31.80 -3.99 18.84
CA ALA A 18 30.33 -4.04 18.94
C ALA A 18 29.89 -5.51 19.05
N LYS A 19 29.13 -5.83 20.10
CA LYS A 19 28.37 -7.09 20.19
C LYS A 19 27.17 -6.99 19.26
N THR A 20 27.00 -7.94 18.35
CA THR A 20 25.67 -8.25 17.79
C THR A 20 25.44 -9.75 17.88
N THR A 21 24.41 -10.06 18.67
CA THR A 21 23.77 -11.36 18.84
C THR A 21 23.06 -11.76 17.55
N VAL A 22 23.24 -13.00 17.11
CA VAL A 22 22.41 -13.63 16.09
C VAL A 22 21.60 -14.73 16.77
N TYR A 23 20.28 -14.55 16.83
CA TYR A 23 19.31 -15.60 17.10
C TYR A 23 19.07 -16.37 15.81
N ALA A 24 19.14 -17.70 15.90
CA ALA A 24 18.57 -18.61 14.91
C ALA A 24 17.41 -19.33 15.59
N GLU A 25 16.20 -19.19 15.07
CA GLU A 25 15.05 -20.01 15.43
C GLU A 25 14.68 -20.89 14.23
N ASP A 26 14.68 -22.19 14.50
CA ASP A 26 14.33 -23.26 13.58
C ASP A 26 12.83 -23.25 13.26
N SER A 27 12.56 -23.49 11.98
CA SER A 27 11.26 -23.81 11.43
C SER A 27 10.85 -25.24 11.80
N GLN A 28 9.74 -25.39 12.53
CA GLN A 28 9.00 -26.65 12.59
C GLN A 28 7.55 -26.45 12.12
N ALA A 29 7.24 -27.14 11.03
CA ALA A 29 5.90 -27.38 10.54
C ALA A 29 5.25 -28.52 11.33
N THR A 30 4.02 -28.33 11.78
CA THR A 30 3.13 -29.42 12.18
C THR A 30 1.78 -29.27 11.51
N ASN A 31 1.44 -30.29 10.73
CA ASN A 31 0.11 -30.59 10.23
C ASN A 31 -0.89 -30.72 11.37
N ASN A 32 -2.09 -30.17 11.19
CA ASN A 32 -3.29 -30.73 11.81
C ASN A 32 -4.49 -30.61 10.86
N VAL A 33 -5.08 -31.77 10.61
CA VAL A 33 -6.30 -32.02 9.85
C VAL A 33 -7.43 -32.21 10.86
N GLN A 34 -8.56 -31.52 10.67
CA GLN A 34 -9.90 -31.94 11.12
C GLN A 34 -10.91 -31.02 10.41
N SER A 35 -11.60 -31.52 9.38
CA SER A 35 -12.86 -32.28 9.40
C SER A 35 -14.09 -31.38 9.30
N SER A 36 -14.67 -31.43 8.11
CA SER A 36 -15.93 -30.85 7.68
C SER A 36 -17.13 -31.68 8.14
N GLU A 37 -18.16 -31.03 8.66
CA GLU A 37 -19.52 -31.59 8.74
C GLU A 37 -20.51 -30.73 7.94
N LYS A 38 -21.22 -31.42 7.06
CA LYS A 38 -22.37 -30.93 6.28
C LYS A 38 -23.62 -31.02 7.14
N ILE A 39 -24.43 -29.97 7.15
CA ILE A 39 -25.88 -30.10 7.35
C ILE A 39 -26.58 -29.35 6.21
N ALA A 40 -27.40 -30.09 5.48
CA ALA A 40 -28.30 -29.63 4.44
C ALA A 40 -29.70 -29.40 5.05
N THR A 41 -30.42 -28.37 4.59
CA THR A 41 -31.86 -28.46 4.32
C THR A 41 -32.32 -27.28 3.46
N ASN A 42 -32.58 -27.61 2.20
CA ASN A 42 -33.72 -27.27 1.36
C ASN A 42 -34.45 -25.93 1.53
N THR A 43 -34.18 -25.10 0.52
CA THR A 43 -35.05 -24.14 -0.16
C THR A 43 -36.37 -24.76 -0.62
N VAL A 44 -37.49 -24.07 -0.39
CA VAL A 44 -38.71 -24.21 -1.22
C VAL A 44 -39.19 -22.81 -1.60
N SER A 45 -39.08 -22.56 -2.90
CA SER A 45 -39.65 -21.46 -3.66
C SER A 45 -41.17 -21.65 -3.80
N ASN A 46 -41.92 -20.55 -3.70
CA ASN A 46 -43.31 -20.49 -4.18
C ASN A 46 -43.50 -19.16 -4.90
N GLU A 47 -43.29 -19.19 -6.22
CA GLU A 47 -43.79 -18.18 -7.15
C GLU A 47 -45.25 -18.51 -7.48
N LYS A 48 -46.15 -17.54 -7.28
CA LYS A 48 -47.48 -17.52 -7.89
C LYS A 48 -47.58 -16.28 -8.78
N LYS A 49 -47.43 -16.48 -10.09
CA LYS A 49 -48.08 -15.68 -11.12
C LYS A 49 -49.35 -16.40 -11.51
N ASN A 50 -50.48 -15.69 -11.57
CA ASN A 50 -51.49 -16.04 -12.55
C ASN A 50 -52.22 -14.80 -13.04
N GLN A 51 -52.39 -14.78 -14.35
CA GLN A 51 -52.96 -13.74 -15.17
C GLN A 51 -54.49 -13.66 -15.01
N SER A 52 -54.98 -12.45 -15.20
CA SER A 52 -56.32 -12.11 -15.62
C SER A 52 -56.55 -12.51 -17.07
N GLU A 53 -57.73 -13.06 -17.39
CA GLU A 53 -58.51 -12.64 -18.55
C GLU A 53 -59.96 -13.14 -18.42
N ALA A 54 -60.88 -12.29 -18.86
CA ALA A 54 -62.31 -12.48 -18.86
C ALA A 54 -62.77 -12.87 -20.26
N GLU A 55 -63.80 -13.71 -20.38
CA GLU A 55 -64.69 -13.67 -21.54
C GLU A 55 -66.07 -14.28 -21.23
N LYS A 56 -67.05 -13.86 -22.02
CA LYS A 56 -68.49 -13.79 -21.73
C LYS A 56 -69.26 -14.52 -22.84
N ALA A 57 -70.45 -15.03 -22.50
CA ALA A 57 -71.51 -15.58 -23.38
C ALA A 57 -71.21 -16.98 -23.97
N THR A 58 -72.16 -17.91 -24.16
CA THR A 58 -73.57 -17.78 -24.55
C THR A 58 -74.32 -19.10 -24.27
N SER A 59 -75.64 -19.01 -24.12
CA SER A 59 -76.62 -20.12 -24.00
C SER A 59 -76.58 -21.14 -25.13
N GLN A 60 -76.90 -22.42 -24.83
CA GLN A 60 -78.08 -23.17 -25.33
C GLN A 60 -78.01 -24.67 -24.99
N THR A 61 -79.12 -25.18 -24.45
CA THR A 61 -79.51 -26.61 -24.33
C THR A 61 -79.80 -27.20 -25.72
N PRO A 62 -79.71 -28.53 -25.94
CA PRO A 62 -80.83 -29.47 -25.68
C PRO A 62 -80.32 -30.86 -25.18
N GLU A 63 -81.09 -31.75 -24.55
CA GLU A 63 -82.15 -32.56 -25.15
C GLU A 63 -83.08 -33.21 -24.11
N THR A 64 -84.27 -33.46 -24.62
CA THR A 64 -85.53 -33.90 -24.03
C THR A 64 -85.67 -35.42 -24.09
N LYS A 65 -86.34 -36.03 -23.11
CA LYS A 65 -87.17 -37.23 -23.35
C LYS A 65 -88.50 -37.16 -22.57
N GLU A 66 -89.54 -36.98 -23.38
CA GLU A 66 -90.89 -37.56 -23.34
C GLU A 66 -91.81 -37.42 -22.10
N GLN A 67 -92.93 -36.74 -22.37
CA GLN A 67 -94.24 -36.72 -21.70
C GLN A 67 -94.99 -38.08 -21.85
N PRO A 68 -96.12 -38.38 -21.14
CA PRO A 68 -97.23 -37.44 -20.92
C PRO A 68 -98.03 -37.50 -19.60
N SER A 69 -98.63 -36.32 -19.34
CA SER A 69 -99.91 -35.98 -18.68
C SER A 69 -100.44 -36.76 -17.48
N LYS A 70 -100.67 -36.02 -16.38
CA LYS A 70 -101.97 -35.93 -15.70
C LYS A 70 -102.03 -34.70 -14.78
N GLU A 71 -103.21 -34.10 -14.74
CA GLU A 71 -103.61 -32.92 -13.98
C GLU A 71 -103.19 -32.99 -12.50
N THR A 72 -102.72 -31.88 -11.93
CA THR A 72 -102.81 -31.65 -10.47
C THR A 72 -102.70 -30.15 -10.14
N VAL A 73 -103.82 -29.60 -9.69
CA VAL A 73 -103.99 -28.61 -8.59
C VAL A 73 -103.18 -27.30 -8.67
N VAL A 74 -103.91 -26.19 -8.81
CA VAL A 74 -103.45 -24.84 -8.41
C VAL A 74 -103.29 -24.86 -6.89
N GLU A 75 -102.08 -25.17 -6.42
CA GLU A 75 -101.72 -25.01 -5.02
C GLU A 75 -101.63 -23.50 -4.74
N VAL A 76 -102.55 -22.97 -3.94
CA VAL A 76 -102.39 -21.65 -3.32
C VAL A 76 -101.21 -21.81 -2.36
N VAL A 77 -100.00 -21.56 -2.85
CA VAL A 77 -98.80 -21.54 -2.01
C VAL A 77 -99.03 -20.46 -0.95
N ASN A 78 -99.29 -20.89 0.28
CA ASN A 78 -99.49 -20.01 1.40
C ASN A 78 -98.13 -19.39 1.75
N LYS A 79 -97.86 -18.18 1.26
CA LYS A 79 -96.59 -17.50 1.48
C LYS A 79 -96.63 -16.85 2.86
N GLU A 80 -95.71 -17.26 3.72
CA GLU A 80 -95.49 -16.67 5.04
C GLU A 80 -94.00 -16.37 5.22
N GLY A 81 -93.69 -15.30 5.95
CA GLY A 81 -92.32 -14.94 6.31
C GLY A 81 -91.47 -14.42 5.14
N TRP A 82 -90.14 -14.50 5.27
CA TRP A 82 -89.18 -14.00 4.29
C TRP A 82 -89.17 -14.86 3.02
N GLN A 83 -89.38 -14.23 1.86
CA GLN A 83 -89.35 -14.86 0.55
C GLN A 83 -88.44 -14.05 -0.39
N LYS A 84 -87.61 -14.74 -1.18
CA LYS A 84 -86.74 -14.11 -2.20
C LYS A 84 -87.30 -14.38 -3.59
N GLU A 85 -87.79 -13.35 -4.26
CA GLU A 85 -88.44 -13.43 -5.57
C GLU A 85 -87.74 -12.50 -6.55
N ASN A 86 -87.37 -12.99 -7.74
CA ASN A 86 -86.64 -12.19 -8.75
C ASN A 86 -85.41 -11.45 -8.18
N ASN A 87 -84.69 -12.12 -7.27
CA ASN A 87 -83.54 -11.58 -6.53
C ASN A 87 -83.84 -10.41 -5.58
N GLN A 88 -85.10 -10.17 -5.25
CA GLN A 88 -85.59 -9.15 -4.32
C GLN A 88 -86.24 -9.82 -3.10
N TRP A 89 -86.00 -9.30 -1.91
CA TRP A 89 -86.60 -9.84 -0.68
C TRP A 89 -87.96 -9.22 -0.41
N ARG A 90 -88.89 -10.05 0.05
CA ARG A 90 -90.27 -9.70 0.47
C ARG A 90 -90.57 -10.39 1.80
N TYR A 91 -91.51 -9.87 2.56
CA TYR A 91 -92.01 -10.53 3.77
C TYR A 91 -93.53 -10.65 3.66
N TYR A 92 -94.07 -11.86 3.81
CA TYR A 92 -95.50 -12.13 3.69
C TYR A 92 -96.14 -12.38 5.06
N GLU A 93 -97.32 -11.81 5.27
CA GLU A 93 -98.24 -12.10 6.38
C GLU A 93 -99.65 -12.28 5.80
N ASP A 94 -100.35 -13.33 6.20
CA ASP A 94 -101.68 -13.68 5.68
C ASP A 94 -101.70 -13.77 4.15
N ASN A 95 -100.63 -14.35 3.58
CA ASN A 95 -100.40 -14.49 2.14
C ASN A 95 -100.35 -13.15 1.35
N GLN A 96 -100.18 -12.01 2.03
CA GLN A 96 -99.99 -10.68 1.42
C GLN A 96 -98.60 -10.12 1.72
N PRO A 97 -97.94 -9.48 0.74
CA PRO A 97 -96.64 -8.86 0.98
C PRO A 97 -96.78 -7.62 1.86
N VAL A 98 -95.96 -7.52 2.91
CA VAL A 98 -95.88 -6.35 3.77
C VAL A 98 -95.30 -5.17 2.99
N SER A 99 -95.87 -3.97 3.23
CA SER A 99 -95.39 -2.69 2.72
C SER A 99 -95.08 -1.73 3.88
N ASN A 100 -94.28 -0.70 3.61
CA ASN A 100 -93.78 0.29 4.57
C ASN A 100 -92.89 -0.31 5.67
N TRP A 101 -92.75 0.40 6.80
CA TRP A 101 -91.93 -0.03 7.94
C TRP A 101 -92.55 -1.23 8.66
N LYS A 102 -91.76 -2.27 8.88
CA LYS A 102 -92.14 -3.43 9.68
C LYS A 102 -91.00 -3.87 10.58
N LYS A 103 -91.33 -4.14 11.84
CA LYS A 103 -90.40 -4.74 12.80
C LYS A 103 -90.54 -6.25 12.77
N ILE A 104 -89.48 -6.95 12.41
CA ILE A 104 -89.43 -8.41 12.27
C ILE A 104 -88.32 -8.92 13.20
N ALA A 105 -88.69 -9.81 14.14
CA ALA A 105 -87.77 -10.34 15.14
C ALA A 105 -86.92 -9.27 15.87
N GLY A 106 -87.52 -8.10 16.15
CA GLY A 106 -86.85 -7.00 16.85
C GLY A 106 -86.11 -6.01 15.97
N VAL A 107 -85.98 -6.25 14.66
CA VAL A 107 -85.25 -5.41 13.71
C VAL A 107 -86.22 -4.72 12.75
N TRP A 108 -86.00 -3.44 12.46
CA TRP A 108 -86.82 -2.69 11.51
C TRP A 108 -86.36 -2.89 10.06
N TYR A 109 -87.32 -3.08 9.16
CA TYR A 109 -87.14 -3.17 7.72
C TYR A 109 -88.14 -2.23 7.04
N TYR A 110 -87.82 -1.75 5.84
CA TYR A 110 -88.75 -0.98 5.02
C TYR A 110 -89.03 -1.68 3.70
N PHE A 111 -90.30 -1.84 3.37
CA PHE A 111 -90.79 -2.41 2.13
C PHE A 111 -91.44 -1.33 1.27
N ASN A 112 -91.13 -1.27 -0.02
CA ASN A 112 -91.79 -0.33 -0.93
C ASN A 112 -93.27 -0.71 -1.18
N GLN A 113 -94.00 0.06 -1.98
CA GLN A 113 -95.43 -0.21 -2.27
C GLN A 113 -95.66 -1.55 -2.98
N ASP A 114 -94.67 -2.03 -3.72
CA ASP A 114 -94.74 -3.35 -4.35
C ASP A 114 -94.49 -4.48 -3.34
N GLY A 115 -93.98 -4.19 -2.14
CA GLY A 115 -93.60 -5.14 -1.09
C GLY A 115 -92.13 -5.60 -1.14
N ILE A 116 -91.28 -4.89 -1.88
CA ILE A 116 -89.84 -5.18 -2.01
C ILE A 116 -89.10 -4.50 -0.86
N MET A 117 -88.28 -5.26 -0.13
CA MET A 117 -87.42 -4.76 0.93
C MET A 117 -86.32 -3.87 0.35
N LEU A 118 -86.20 -2.65 0.87
CA LEU A 118 -85.06 -1.79 0.58
C LEU A 118 -83.84 -2.25 1.38
N SER A 119 -82.67 -2.22 0.75
CA SER A 119 -81.39 -2.58 1.38
C SER A 119 -80.26 -1.75 0.84
N ASN A 120 -79.23 -1.56 1.66
CA ASN A 120 -78.01 -0.82 1.34
C ASN A 120 -78.31 0.58 0.78
N THR A 121 -79.26 1.29 1.39
CA THR A 121 -79.78 2.56 0.89
C THR A 121 -80.19 3.50 2.02
N ILE A 122 -80.40 4.76 1.68
CA ILE A 122 -80.97 5.77 2.57
C ILE A 122 -82.40 6.03 2.10
N PHE A 123 -83.38 5.79 2.97
CA PHE A 123 -84.78 6.04 2.68
C PHE A 123 -85.39 6.98 3.73
N ASN A 124 -85.83 8.17 3.32
CA ASN A 124 -86.38 9.20 4.21
C ASN A 124 -85.51 9.45 5.45
N ASP A 125 -84.22 9.68 5.24
CA ASP A 125 -83.15 9.81 6.25
C ASP A 125 -82.80 8.55 7.05
N TYR A 126 -83.51 7.43 6.91
CA TYR A 126 -83.16 6.20 7.60
C TYR A 126 -82.17 5.35 6.80
N LEU A 127 -81.12 4.86 7.48
CA LEU A 127 -80.08 4.02 6.88
C LEU A 127 -80.44 2.55 6.97
N LEU A 128 -80.61 1.90 5.82
CA LEU A 128 -80.82 0.46 5.73
C LEU A 128 -79.52 -0.21 5.27
N ASN A 129 -79.00 -1.14 6.08
CA ASN A 129 -77.76 -1.84 5.78
C ASN A 129 -77.92 -2.86 4.63
N ASN A 130 -76.86 -3.58 4.28
CA ASN A 130 -76.89 -4.55 3.18
C ASN A 130 -77.90 -5.70 3.35
N SER A 131 -78.30 -6.02 4.59
CA SER A 131 -79.38 -6.98 4.86
C SER A 131 -80.78 -6.36 4.86
N GLY A 132 -80.91 -5.05 4.60
CA GLY A 132 -82.17 -4.30 4.68
C GLY A 132 -82.60 -3.91 6.08
N ALA A 133 -81.81 -4.25 7.09
CA ALA A 133 -82.08 -3.90 8.47
C ALA A 133 -81.77 -2.41 8.71
N LEU A 134 -82.61 -1.73 9.49
CA LEU A 134 -82.34 -0.40 10.00
C LEU A 134 -81.04 -0.42 10.80
N ALA A 135 -80.06 0.35 10.36
CA ALA A 135 -78.84 0.57 11.10
C ALA A 135 -79.12 1.52 12.26
N GLU A 136 -78.74 1.16 13.48
CA GLU A 136 -78.81 2.00 14.68
C GLU A 136 -77.41 2.10 15.27
N SER A 137 -76.93 3.31 15.58
CA SER A 137 -75.58 3.56 16.12
C SER A 137 -74.46 2.78 15.41
N SER A 138 -74.54 2.70 14.09
CA SER A 138 -73.70 1.80 13.30
C SER A 138 -73.32 2.39 11.94
N TRP A 139 -72.23 1.86 11.41
CA TRP A 139 -71.68 2.23 10.11
C TRP A 139 -72.37 1.44 8.99
N VAL A 140 -72.68 2.12 7.89
CA VAL A 140 -73.20 1.49 6.66
C VAL A 140 -72.35 1.95 5.49
N LYS A 141 -71.97 1.00 4.62
CA LYS A 141 -71.18 1.27 3.42
C LYS A 141 -72.03 1.15 2.16
N ILE A 142 -72.32 2.26 1.51
CA ILE A 142 -73.15 2.35 0.29
C ILE A 142 -72.28 2.90 -0.83
N ASP A 143 -72.22 2.22 -1.98
CA ASP A 143 -71.44 2.65 -3.16
C ASP A 143 -69.99 3.07 -2.85
N ASN A 144 -69.35 2.27 -2.00
CA ASN A 144 -67.99 2.47 -1.50
C ASN A 144 -67.78 3.69 -0.57
N GLN A 145 -68.85 4.35 -0.14
CA GLN A 145 -68.87 5.48 0.78
C GLN A 145 -69.42 5.06 2.14
N TRP A 146 -68.89 5.65 3.21
CA TRP A 146 -69.30 5.33 4.58
C TRP A 146 -70.28 6.36 5.11
N TYR A 147 -71.33 5.88 5.75
CA TYR A 147 -72.36 6.66 6.43
C TYR A 147 -72.50 6.15 7.87
N TYR A 148 -72.98 7.01 8.76
CA TYR A 148 -73.23 6.62 10.15
C TYR A 148 -74.67 6.91 10.55
N ALA A 149 -75.33 5.88 11.07
CA ALA A 149 -76.69 5.97 11.59
C ALA A 149 -76.67 6.38 13.06
N THR A 150 -77.53 7.33 13.44
CA THR A 150 -77.77 7.71 14.83
C THR A 150 -78.46 6.59 15.60
N GLU A 151 -78.71 6.81 16.90
CA GLU A 151 -79.45 5.87 17.75
C GLU A 151 -80.87 5.61 17.21
N ASP A 152 -81.50 6.61 16.58
CA ASP A 152 -82.81 6.49 15.92
C ASP A 152 -82.74 5.93 14.49
N GLY A 153 -81.55 5.52 14.06
CA GLY A 153 -81.27 4.98 12.72
C GLY A 153 -81.26 5.97 11.56
N LYS A 154 -81.22 7.28 11.86
CA LYS A 154 -81.11 8.34 10.85
C LYS A 154 -79.67 8.59 10.42
N VAL A 155 -79.45 8.97 9.18
CA VAL A 155 -78.13 9.35 8.66
C VAL A 155 -77.59 10.63 9.29
N THR A 156 -76.31 10.61 9.69
CA THR A 156 -75.60 11.80 10.17
C THR A 156 -75.18 12.67 8.98
N ARG A 157 -75.66 13.91 8.90
CA ARG A 157 -75.34 14.88 7.82
C ARG A 157 -74.80 16.18 8.39
N ASN A 158 -73.86 16.82 7.68
CA ASN A 158 -73.34 18.14 8.01
C ASN A 158 -72.90 18.32 9.48
N ASN A 159 -72.49 17.23 10.14
CA ASN A 159 -72.13 17.26 11.56
C ASN A 159 -70.80 16.56 11.85
N TRP A 160 -70.28 16.85 13.03
CA TRP A 160 -69.22 16.10 13.70
C TRP A 160 -69.86 15.00 14.56
N LYS A 161 -69.26 13.81 14.58
CA LYS A 161 -69.68 12.75 15.49
C LYS A 161 -68.47 12.09 16.11
N LYS A 162 -68.50 11.95 17.43
CA LYS A 162 -67.52 11.15 18.18
C LYS A 162 -68.03 9.73 18.28
N ILE A 163 -67.30 8.77 17.72
CA ILE A 163 -67.68 7.36 17.64
C ILE A 163 -66.53 6.55 18.22
N ALA A 164 -66.81 5.73 19.23
CA ALA A 164 -65.79 4.95 19.96
C ALA A 164 -64.57 5.80 20.42
N GLY A 165 -64.81 7.05 20.80
CA GLY A 165 -63.78 7.94 21.34
C GLY A 165 -63.01 8.78 20.32
N VAL A 166 -63.22 8.59 19.00
CA VAL A 166 -62.54 9.37 17.96
C VAL A 166 -63.53 10.17 17.10
N TRP A 167 -63.07 11.26 16.50
CA TRP A 167 -63.91 12.20 15.75
C TRP A 167 -63.99 11.85 14.26
N TYR A 168 -65.20 11.99 13.71
CA TYR A 168 -65.53 11.88 12.29
C TYR A 168 -66.33 13.10 11.84
N ARG A 169 -66.23 13.45 10.55
CA ARG A 169 -67.01 14.52 9.91
C ARG A 169 -67.80 13.94 8.75
N PHE A 170 -69.06 14.35 8.60
CA PHE A 170 -69.95 13.93 7.51
C PHE A 170 -70.39 15.13 6.67
N ASP A 171 -70.30 15.03 5.35
CA ASP A 171 -70.74 16.10 4.45
C ASP A 171 -72.28 16.27 4.42
N GLU A 172 -72.77 17.13 3.53
CA GLU A 172 -74.21 17.39 3.35
C GLU A 172 -74.99 16.14 2.90
N ASN A 173 -74.32 15.26 2.17
CA ASN A 173 -74.85 14.00 1.70
C ASN A 173 -74.70 12.88 2.74
N GLY A 174 -74.14 13.17 3.91
CA GLY A 174 -73.93 12.21 5.00
C GLY A 174 -72.76 11.26 4.76
N ILE A 175 -71.94 11.55 3.75
CA ILE A 175 -70.75 10.79 3.43
C ILE A 175 -69.66 11.17 4.42
N MET A 176 -69.01 10.18 5.01
CA MET A 176 -67.87 10.35 5.89
C MET A 176 -66.68 10.95 5.11
N ILE A 177 -66.21 12.11 5.54
CA ILE A 177 -64.96 12.69 5.05
C ILE A 177 -63.81 11.76 5.43
N SER A 178 -63.00 11.38 4.45
CA SER A 178 -61.84 10.50 4.67
C SER A 178 -60.74 10.79 3.67
N ASN A 179 -59.50 10.53 4.10
CA ASN A 179 -58.27 10.73 3.33
C ASN A 179 -58.17 12.13 2.67
N ALA A 180 -58.63 13.16 3.38
CA ALA A 180 -58.84 14.49 2.81
C ALA A 180 -58.55 15.57 3.85
N VAL A 181 -58.30 16.78 3.36
CA VAL A 181 -58.40 18.00 4.16
C VAL A 181 -59.77 18.61 3.88
N TYR A 182 -60.54 18.88 4.93
CA TYR A 182 -61.85 19.51 4.83
C TYR A 182 -61.96 20.61 5.90
N ASP A 183 -62.17 21.85 5.45
CA ASP A 183 -62.27 23.03 6.34
C ASP A 183 -61.09 23.12 7.34
N ASP A 184 -59.87 22.98 6.82
CA ASP A 184 -58.60 22.90 7.56
C ASP A 184 -58.38 21.68 8.48
N TYR A 185 -59.36 20.79 8.64
CA TYR A 185 -59.19 19.54 9.39
C TYR A 185 -58.69 18.39 8.51
N LEU A 186 -57.74 17.62 9.03
CA LEU A 186 -57.12 16.50 8.35
C LEU A 186 -57.77 15.18 8.76
N PHE A 187 -58.21 14.39 7.78
CA PHE A 187 -58.84 13.09 8.03
C PHE A 187 -58.00 11.96 7.46
N LYS A 188 -57.79 10.91 8.26
CA LYS A 188 -57.12 9.67 7.86
C LYS A 188 -57.96 8.93 6.83
N ALA A 189 -57.39 7.92 6.16
CA ALA A 189 -58.13 7.06 5.24
C ALA A 189 -59.31 6.33 5.90
N SER A 190 -59.26 6.11 7.21
CA SER A 190 -60.37 5.56 8.00
C SER A 190 -61.48 6.58 8.31
N GLY A 191 -61.32 7.85 7.94
CA GLY A 191 -62.21 8.96 8.28
C GLY A 191 -62.03 9.55 9.68
N VAL A 192 -61.11 9.00 10.46
CA VAL A 192 -60.75 9.52 11.79
C VAL A 192 -60.00 10.85 11.64
N LEU A 193 -60.38 11.84 12.45
CA LEU A 193 -59.65 13.11 12.59
C LEU A 193 -58.19 12.86 13.00
N ALA A 194 -57.25 13.47 12.30
CA ALA A 194 -55.83 13.27 12.50
C ALA A 194 -55.25 14.22 13.56
N GLU A 195 -55.55 13.97 14.83
CA GLU A 195 -54.97 14.71 15.96
C GLU A 195 -53.50 14.27 16.20
N ASN A 196 -52.57 15.23 16.22
CA ASN A 196 -51.12 15.02 16.35
C ASN A 196 -50.59 13.89 15.46
N SER A 197 -51.01 13.88 14.19
CA SER A 197 -50.78 12.72 13.32
C SER A 197 -50.42 13.15 11.91
N TRP A 198 -49.46 12.43 11.34
CA TRP A 198 -49.13 12.47 9.92
C TRP A 198 -50.20 11.73 9.09
N VAL A 199 -50.54 12.29 7.93
CA VAL A 199 -51.38 11.63 6.91
C VAL A 199 -50.77 11.85 5.53
N LYS A 200 -50.64 10.76 4.76
CA LYS A 200 -50.20 10.81 3.36
C LYS A 200 -51.43 10.80 2.45
N ILE A 201 -51.62 11.87 1.67
CA ILE A 201 -52.70 11.98 0.69
C ILE A 201 -52.04 12.09 -0.69
N GLY A 202 -52.25 11.07 -1.53
CA GLY A 202 -51.44 10.88 -2.74
C GLY A 202 -49.96 10.71 -2.37
N ASP A 203 -49.09 11.52 -2.96
CA ASP A 203 -47.65 11.55 -2.65
C ASP A 203 -47.23 12.66 -1.67
N LYS A 204 -48.21 13.35 -1.08
CA LYS A 204 -47.99 14.50 -0.21
C LYS A 204 -48.27 14.16 1.24
N TRP A 205 -47.44 14.68 2.13
CA TRP A 205 -47.60 14.52 3.58
C TRP A 205 -48.18 15.78 4.20
N TYR A 206 -49.10 15.57 5.13
CA TYR A 206 -49.76 16.60 5.94
C TYR A 206 -49.65 16.21 7.40
N TYR A 207 -49.69 17.19 8.30
CA TYR A 207 -49.72 16.96 9.73
C TYR A 207 -50.87 17.74 10.37
N GLY A 208 -51.74 17.02 11.08
CA GLY A 208 -52.77 17.61 11.91
C GLY A 208 -52.23 17.87 13.31
N ASP A 209 -52.45 19.08 13.82
CA ASP A 209 -52.07 19.47 15.17
C ASP A 209 -52.96 18.80 16.25
N GLN A 210 -52.86 19.25 17.49
CA GLN A 210 -53.65 18.71 18.60
C GLN A 210 -55.17 18.84 18.42
N GLU A 211 -55.64 19.75 17.57
CA GLU A 211 -57.06 19.93 17.20
C GLU A 211 -57.40 19.21 15.89
N GLY A 212 -56.43 18.54 15.27
CA GLY A 212 -56.55 17.91 13.95
C GLY A 212 -56.49 18.90 12.78
N LYS A 213 -56.12 20.17 13.02
CA LYS A 213 -55.98 21.19 11.98
C LYS A 213 -54.64 21.09 11.28
N ILE A 214 -54.62 21.32 9.97
CA ILE A 214 -53.36 21.25 9.22
C ILE A 214 -52.44 22.45 9.47
N ASN A 215 -51.15 22.21 9.31
CA ASN A 215 -50.13 23.25 9.40
C ASN A 215 -49.93 23.88 8.02
N ARG A 216 -50.26 25.17 7.84
CA ARG A 216 -50.06 25.93 6.58
C ARG A 216 -49.03 27.02 6.74
N ASP A 217 -48.25 27.22 5.68
CA ASP A 217 -47.22 28.24 5.53
C ASP A 217 -46.35 28.50 6.78
N LYS A 218 -45.98 27.44 7.50
CA LYS A 218 -45.21 27.59 8.74
C LYS A 218 -44.22 26.47 8.97
N TRP A 219 -43.31 26.75 9.91
CA TRP A 219 -42.48 25.74 10.54
C TRP A 219 -43.23 25.12 11.71
N ALA A 220 -43.14 23.80 11.88
CA ALA A 220 -43.65 23.10 13.05
C ALA A 220 -42.60 22.12 13.57
N LYS A 221 -42.49 22.02 14.90
CA LYS A 221 -41.61 21.05 15.56
C LYS A 221 -42.45 19.85 15.99
N ILE A 222 -42.18 18.70 15.39
CA ILE A 222 -42.94 17.46 15.57
C ILE A 222 -41.94 16.39 16.00
N ASP A 223 -42.19 15.74 17.14
CA ASP A 223 -41.30 14.73 17.73
C ASP A 223 -39.83 15.18 17.81
N GLY A 224 -39.62 16.44 18.18
CA GLY A 224 -38.29 17.05 18.33
C GLY A 224 -37.63 17.52 17.03
N GLN A 225 -38.20 17.24 15.86
CA GLN A 225 -37.64 17.63 14.55
C GLN A 225 -38.45 18.76 13.91
N TRP A 226 -37.79 19.64 13.16
CA TRP A 226 -38.43 20.73 12.44
C TRP A 226 -38.90 20.31 11.05
N TYR A 227 -40.11 20.71 10.68
CA TYR A 227 -40.72 20.50 9.37
C TYR A 227 -41.26 21.81 8.83
N ARG A 228 -41.21 22.01 7.51
CA ARG A 228 -41.78 23.17 6.82
C ARG A 228 -42.96 22.72 5.97
N PHE A 229 -44.10 23.40 6.12
CA PHE A 229 -45.31 23.12 5.33
C PHE A 229 -45.63 24.29 4.41
N ASP A 230 -45.96 24.07 3.15
CA ASP A 230 -46.34 25.13 2.22
C ASP A 230 -47.73 25.74 2.50
N GLU A 231 -48.16 26.70 1.68
CA GLU A 231 -49.48 27.36 1.79
C GLU A 231 -50.66 26.38 1.72
N SER A 232 -50.50 25.29 0.98
CA SER A 232 -51.51 24.23 0.86
C SER A 232 -51.47 23.22 2.02
N GLY A 233 -50.50 23.35 2.92
CA GLY A 233 -50.29 22.48 4.08
C GLY A 233 -49.46 21.23 3.78
N VAL A 234 -48.81 21.19 2.62
CA VAL A 234 -47.97 20.06 2.21
C VAL A 234 -46.60 20.21 2.84
N MET A 235 -46.13 19.14 3.46
CA MET A 235 -44.78 19.06 4.01
C MET A 235 -43.74 19.12 2.88
N LEU A 236 -42.84 20.11 2.94
CA LEU A 236 -41.67 20.16 2.09
C LEU A 236 -40.70 19.03 2.45
N SER A 237 -40.14 18.37 1.43
CA SER A 237 -39.13 17.32 1.58
C SER A 237 -38.16 17.34 0.43
N ALA A 238 -36.97 16.75 0.66
CA ALA A 238 -35.90 16.64 -0.32
C ALA A 238 -35.61 17.97 -1.05
N THR A 239 -35.60 19.08 -0.30
CA THR A 239 -35.51 20.43 -0.87
C THR A 239 -34.79 21.39 0.06
N ILE A 240 -34.45 22.57 -0.46
CA ILE A 240 -33.88 23.67 0.31
C ILE A 240 -34.90 24.80 0.33
N TYR A 241 -35.43 25.11 1.51
CA TYR A 241 -36.34 26.25 1.68
C TYR A 241 -35.55 27.46 2.19
N LYS A 242 -35.34 28.45 1.31
CA LYS A 242 -34.41 29.58 1.52
C LYS A 242 -32.98 29.05 1.72
N ASP A 243 -32.59 28.79 2.96
CA ASP A 243 -31.29 28.21 3.32
C ASP A 243 -31.39 26.91 4.10
N TYR A 244 -32.58 26.52 4.53
CA TYR A 244 -32.77 25.36 5.40
C TYR A 244 -32.88 24.08 4.57
N LEU A 245 -32.13 23.06 4.96
CA LEU A 245 -32.09 21.78 4.27
C LEU A 245 -33.15 20.82 4.83
N LEU A 246 -34.10 20.42 4.00
CA LEU A 246 -35.13 19.44 4.35
C LEU A 246 -34.76 18.09 3.73
N LYS A 247 -34.59 17.07 4.57
CA LYS A 247 -34.27 15.69 4.14
C LYS A 247 -35.44 15.09 3.35
N THR A 248 -35.24 13.91 2.76
CA THR A 248 -36.31 13.13 2.11
C THR A 248 -37.46 12.80 3.06
N SER A 249 -37.19 12.67 4.36
CA SER A 249 -38.21 12.50 5.39
C SER A 249 -38.99 13.79 5.73
N GLY A 250 -38.66 14.92 5.11
CA GLY A 250 -39.19 16.26 5.42
C GLY A 250 -38.59 16.93 6.65
N ALA A 251 -37.95 16.17 7.53
CA ALA A 251 -37.27 16.73 8.69
C ALA A 251 -36.07 17.60 8.26
N MET A 252 -35.93 18.76 8.89
CA MET A 252 -34.78 19.64 8.72
C MET A 252 -33.50 18.93 9.18
N ALA A 253 -32.45 19.01 8.37
CA ALA A 253 -31.13 18.52 8.74
C ALA A 253 -30.47 19.49 9.73
N GLU A 254 -29.81 18.98 10.78
CA GLU A 254 -29.04 19.78 11.75
C GLU A 254 -27.72 19.07 12.01
N ASN A 255 -26.58 19.74 11.78
CA ASN A 255 -25.23 19.12 11.80
C ASN A 255 -25.16 17.81 11.00
N ALA A 256 -25.80 17.81 9.83
CA ALA A 256 -26.05 16.57 9.10
C ALA A 256 -25.91 16.78 7.59
N TRP A 257 -25.47 15.70 6.95
CA TRP A 257 -25.47 15.55 5.50
C TRP A 257 -26.86 15.19 5.00
N ALA A 258 -27.26 15.73 3.85
CA ALA A 258 -28.39 15.23 3.08
C ALA A 258 -28.07 15.21 1.59
N LYS A 259 -28.62 14.21 0.89
CA LYS A 259 -28.48 14.03 -0.54
C LYS A 259 -29.77 14.44 -1.24
N LEU A 260 -29.70 15.41 -2.15
CA LEU A 260 -30.81 15.87 -2.99
C LEU A 260 -30.43 15.70 -4.46
N GLU A 261 -31.22 14.99 -5.26
CA GLU A 261 -30.94 14.77 -6.70
C GLU A 261 -29.47 14.38 -6.98
N ASP A 262 -28.99 13.39 -6.23
CA ASP A 262 -27.61 12.90 -6.24
C ASP A 262 -26.49 13.88 -5.82
N LYS A 263 -26.85 15.07 -5.34
CA LYS A 263 -25.91 16.08 -4.83
C LYS A 263 -25.92 16.11 -3.31
N TRP A 264 -24.74 16.20 -2.70
CA TRP A 264 -24.59 16.27 -1.25
C TRP A 264 -24.55 17.70 -0.75
N TYR A 265 -25.25 17.94 0.36
CA TYR A 265 -25.31 19.20 1.09
C TYR A 265 -25.03 18.93 2.55
N TYR A 266 -24.50 19.93 3.26
CA TYR A 266 -24.33 19.86 4.71
C TYR A 266 -25.04 21.02 5.38
N ALA A 267 -25.88 20.69 6.37
CA ALA A 267 -26.55 21.66 7.22
C ALA A 267 -25.79 21.86 8.52
N THR A 268 -25.60 23.13 8.89
CA THR A 268 -25.05 23.53 10.20
C THR A 268 -26.02 23.20 11.34
N ALA A 269 -25.63 23.48 12.59
CA ALA A 269 -26.50 23.35 13.75
C ALA A 269 -27.81 24.17 13.64
N SER A 270 -27.81 25.24 12.84
CA SER A 270 -29.01 26.06 12.58
C SER A 270 -29.95 25.46 11.52
N GLY A 271 -29.53 24.37 10.87
CA GLY A 271 -30.18 23.76 9.72
C GLY A 271 -29.92 24.45 8.38
N LYS A 272 -29.19 25.57 8.37
CA LYS A 272 -28.79 26.25 7.14
C LYS A 272 -27.64 25.54 6.43
N ILE A 273 -27.69 25.50 5.10
CA ILE A 273 -26.63 24.91 4.29
C ILE A 273 -25.39 25.80 4.16
N ILE A 274 -24.27 25.16 3.89
CA ILE A 274 -22.99 25.80 3.62
C ILE A 274 -22.86 26.12 2.12
N ARG A 275 -22.34 27.29 1.78
CA ARG A 275 -22.12 27.73 0.39
C ARG A 275 -20.79 28.45 0.22
N ASP A 276 -20.19 28.25 -0.96
CA ASP A 276 -19.01 28.93 -1.49
C ASP A 276 -17.83 29.02 -0.51
N LYS A 277 -17.57 27.95 0.23
CA LYS A 277 -16.46 27.90 1.19
C LYS A 277 -15.99 26.49 1.49
N TRP A 278 -14.79 26.43 2.07
CA TRP A 278 -14.29 25.26 2.78
C TRP A 278 -14.94 25.14 4.16
N GLU A 279 -15.31 23.92 4.54
CA GLU A 279 -15.76 23.58 5.89
C GLU A 279 -15.07 22.30 6.38
N LYS A 280 -14.69 22.29 7.66
CA LYS A 280 -14.15 21.11 8.31
C LYS A 280 -15.25 20.37 9.06
N ILE A 281 -15.61 19.17 8.59
CA ILE A 281 -16.68 18.35 9.12
C ILE A 281 -16.07 17.03 9.60
N SER A 282 -16.24 16.71 10.88
CA SER A 282 -15.72 15.48 11.51
C SER A 282 -14.23 15.20 11.22
N GLY A 283 -13.41 16.25 11.18
CA GLY A 283 -11.96 16.16 10.99
C GLY A 283 -11.46 16.25 9.55
N SER A 284 -12.36 16.17 8.57
CA SER A 284 -12.05 16.25 7.14
C SER A 284 -12.52 17.58 6.53
N TRP A 285 -11.79 18.08 5.54
CA TRP A 285 -12.16 19.30 4.82
C TRP A 285 -13.01 18.97 3.59
N TYR A 286 -14.04 19.78 3.36
CA TYR A 286 -14.96 19.71 2.23
C TYR A 286 -15.11 21.10 1.63
N TYR A 287 -15.32 21.18 0.31
CA TYR A 287 -15.65 22.45 -0.35
C TYR A 287 -17.07 22.40 -0.90
N PHE A 288 -17.84 23.46 -0.65
CA PHE A 288 -19.19 23.63 -1.19
C PHE A 288 -19.20 24.76 -2.21
N ASN A 289 -19.86 24.55 -3.35
CA ASN A 289 -19.99 25.56 -4.39
C ASN A 289 -21.02 26.64 -4.00
N LYS A 290 -21.29 27.60 -4.90
CA LYS A 290 -22.25 28.70 -4.68
C LYS A 290 -23.69 28.23 -4.46
N ASP A 291 -24.06 27.06 -4.96
CA ASP A 291 -25.38 26.47 -4.77
C ASP A 291 -25.45 25.63 -3.47
N GLY A 292 -24.31 25.44 -2.80
CA GLY A 292 -24.17 24.64 -1.59
C GLY A 292 -23.95 23.15 -1.85
N VAL A 293 -23.66 22.77 -3.09
CA VAL A 293 -23.32 21.40 -3.48
C VAL A 293 -21.88 21.13 -3.08
N MET A 294 -21.66 20.03 -2.35
CA MET A 294 -20.34 19.51 -2.03
C MET A 294 -19.63 19.07 -3.31
N LEU A 295 -18.41 19.55 -3.52
CA LEU A 295 -17.57 19.05 -4.60
C LEU A 295 -17.03 17.66 -4.25
N SER A 296 -17.06 16.76 -5.22
CA SER A 296 -16.46 15.43 -5.16
C SER A 296 -15.80 15.06 -6.49
N SER A 297 -14.84 14.15 -6.42
CA SER A 297 -14.08 13.60 -7.55
C SER A 297 -13.53 14.65 -8.52
N GLN A 298 -13.05 15.77 -7.98
CA GLN A 298 -12.59 16.91 -8.79
C GLN A 298 -11.61 17.80 -8.03
N TRP A 299 -10.90 18.64 -8.78
CA TRP A 299 -9.99 19.64 -8.23
C TRP A 299 -10.71 20.93 -7.84
N LYS A 300 -10.31 21.50 -6.70
CA LYS A 300 -10.50 22.89 -6.34
C LYS A 300 -9.13 23.52 -6.16
N GLU A 301 -8.68 24.26 -7.17
CA GLU A 301 -7.34 24.85 -7.24
C GLU A 301 -6.26 23.77 -7.09
N LYS A 302 -5.49 23.77 -5.98
CA LYS A 302 -4.43 22.79 -5.72
C LYS A 302 -4.88 21.57 -4.91
N TYR A 303 -6.15 21.50 -4.53
CA TYR A 303 -6.70 20.48 -3.66
C TYR A 303 -7.60 19.53 -4.44
N TYR A 304 -7.50 18.24 -4.16
CA TYR A 304 -8.38 17.24 -4.75
C TYR A 304 -9.45 16.80 -3.75
N LEU A 305 -10.72 16.86 -4.14
CA LEU A 305 -11.84 16.34 -3.37
C LEU A 305 -12.12 14.92 -3.86
N LYS A 306 -12.01 13.94 -2.98
CA LYS A 306 -12.26 12.52 -3.31
C LYS A 306 -13.74 12.28 -3.63
N ASP A 307 -14.09 11.05 -3.99
CA ASP A 307 -15.49 10.67 -4.24
C ASP A 307 -16.41 10.94 -3.04
N SER A 308 -15.89 10.69 -1.83
CA SER A 308 -16.55 11.07 -0.57
C SER A 308 -16.69 12.59 -0.34
N GLY A 309 -16.09 13.43 -1.19
CA GLY A 309 -15.94 14.87 -1.03
C GLY A 309 -14.87 15.32 -0.04
N ALA A 310 -14.28 14.39 0.73
CA ALA A 310 -13.20 14.73 1.63
C ALA A 310 -11.95 15.11 0.84
N MET A 311 -11.31 16.21 1.25
CA MET A 311 -10.04 16.68 0.70
C MET A 311 -8.95 15.64 0.93
N ALA A 312 -8.28 15.20 -0.15
CA ALA A 312 -7.15 14.30 -0.08
C ALA A 312 -5.94 14.99 0.58
N LYS A 313 -5.21 14.26 1.42
CA LYS A 313 -3.98 14.74 2.07
C LYS A 313 -3.05 13.58 2.44
N SER A 314 -1.75 13.78 2.28
CA SER A 314 -0.72 12.75 2.51
C SER A 314 -1.01 11.43 1.79
N GLU A 315 -1.51 11.50 0.56
CA GLU A 315 -1.94 10.32 -0.20
C GLU A 315 -1.77 10.52 -1.71
N TRP A 316 -1.68 9.41 -2.43
CA TRP A 316 -1.70 9.38 -3.88
C TRP A 316 -3.14 9.30 -4.39
N ILE A 317 -3.46 10.07 -5.43
CA ILE A 317 -4.72 9.96 -6.16
C ILE A 317 -4.44 9.75 -7.64
N PHE A 318 -5.28 8.96 -8.30
CA PHE A 318 -5.32 8.87 -9.74
C PHE A 318 -6.49 9.70 -10.25
N ASP A 319 -6.21 10.67 -11.12
CA ASP A 319 -7.28 11.44 -11.76
C ASP A 319 -7.56 10.89 -13.16
N GLU A 320 -8.74 10.28 -13.31
CA GLU A 320 -9.20 9.65 -14.55
C GLU A 320 -9.30 10.65 -15.72
N LYS A 321 -9.54 11.93 -15.44
CA LYS A 321 -9.61 12.99 -16.47
C LYS A 321 -8.24 13.27 -17.07
N TYR A 322 -7.22 13.28 -16.22
CA TYR A 322 -5.83 13.58 -16.61
C TYR A 322 -5.01 12.33 -16.92
N LYS A 323 -5.53 11.13 -16.63
CA LYS A 323 -4.85 9.83 -16.77
C LYS A 323 -3.47 9.84 -16.09
N SER A 324 -3.39 10.47 -14.92
CA SER A 324 -2.13 10.68 -14.20
C SER A 324 -2.32 10.54 -12.70
N TRP A 325 -1.23 10.15 -12.04
CA TRP A 325 -1.13 10.13 -10.59
C TRP A 325 -0.67 11.49 -10.07
N PHE A 326 -1.22 11.88 -8.93
CA PHE A 326 -0.86 13.08 -8.18
C PHE A 326 -0.63 12.68 -6.73
N TYR A 327 0.29 13.35 -6.05
CA TYR A 327 0.48 13.19 -4.61
C TYR A 327 0.03 14.45 -3.88
N LEU A 328 -0.89 14.32 -2.93
CA LEU A 328 -1.31 15.43 -2.08
C LEU A 328 -0.46 15.43 -0.81
N LYS A 329 0.16 16.57 -0.51
CA LYS A 329 1.00 16.74 0.69
C LYS A 329 0.13 16.77 1.96
N SER A 330 0.77 16.89 3.12
CA SER A 330 0.10 17.02 4.42
C SER A 330 -0.81 18.25 4.53
N ASP A 331 -0.49 19.31 3.78
CA ASP A 331 -1.31 20.52 3.67
C ASP A 331 -2.50 20.35 2.72
N GLY A 332 -2.59 19.24 1.99
CA GLY A 332 -3.64 18.92 1.02
C GLY A 332 -3.38 19.43 -0.40
N THR A 333 -2.36 20.27 -0.61
CA THR A 333 -1.99 20.72 -1.96
C THR A 333 -1.21 19.63 -2.68
N TYR A 334 -1.37 19.52 -4.00
CA TYR A 334 -0.55 18.60 -4.77
C TYR A 334 0.94 18.98 -4.72
N ALA A 335 1.80 17.96 -4.73
CA ALA A 335 3.24 18.11 -4.92
C ALA A 335 3.53 18.47 -6.38
N GLU A 336 4.41 19.43 -6.63
CA GLU A 336 4.83 19.82 -7.99
C GLU A 336 6.31 20.24 -8.00
N ASN A 337 7.00 19.93 -9.10
CA ASN A 337 8.44 20.16 -9.31
C ASN A 337 9.32 19.63 -8.18
N GLN A 338 9.03 18.43 -7.68
CA GLN A 338 9.76 17.83 -6.56
C GLN A 338 9.62 16.31 -6.52
N TRP A 339 10.52 15.68 -5.77
CA TRP A 339 10.47 14.25 -5.46
C TRP A 339 9.51 13.92 -4.33
N VAL A 340 8.79 12.80 -4.48
CA VAL A 340 8.05 12.13 -3.40
C VAL A 340 8.48 10.66 -3.41
N GLY A 341 9.38 10.30 -2.51
CA GLY A 341 10.04 8.98 -2.54
C GLY A 341 10.82 8.80 -3.85
N SER A 342 10.50 7.75 -4.61
CA SER A 342 11.16 7.45 -5.90
C SER A 342 10.45 8.03 -7.12
N TYR A 343 9.44 8.88 -6.90
CA TYR A 343 8.61 9.47 -7.95
C TYR A 343 8.89 10.96 -8.07
N TYR A 344 8.85 11.49 -9.29
CA TYR A 344 8.95 12.92 -9.54
C TYR A 344 7.60 13.49 -9.98
N LEU A 345 7.13 14.53 -9.30
CA LEU A 345 5.91 15.24 -9.66
C LEU A 345 6.32 16.49 -10.42
N LYS A 346 5.86 16.61 -11.67
CA LYS A 346 6.18 17.72 -12.57
C LYS A 346 5.36 18.96 -12.21
N SER A 347 5.53 20.02 -13.02
CA SER A 347 4.67 21.20 -12.97
C SER A 347 3.20 20.80 -13.03
N PHE A 348 2.35 21.47 -12.24
CA PHE A 348 0.92 21.15 -12.08
C PHE A 348 0.63 19.76 -11.46
N GLY A 349 1.65 19.09 -10.91
CA GLY A 349 1.51 17.89 -10.08
C GLY A 349 1.42 16.55 -10.79
N TYR A 350 1.55 16.52 -12.12
CA TYR A 350 1.55 15.27 -12.88
C TYR A 350 2.77 14.41 -12.51
N MET A 351 2.53 13.15 -12.12
CA MET A 351 3.62 12.18 -11.95
C MET A 351 4.32 11.91 -13.30
N ALA A 352 5.64 12.05 -13.31
CA ALA A 352 6.47 11.73 -14.46
C ALA A 352 6.49 10.22 -14.71
N LYS A 353 6.40 9.80 -15.99
CA LYS A 353 6.54 8.40 -16.40
C LYS A 353 6.99 8.27 -17.85
N ASN A 354 7.77 7.24 -18.14
CA ASN A 354 8.45 6.99 -19.42
C ASN A 354 9.23 8.20 -19.98
N GLU A 355 9.82 9.00 -19.10
CA GLU A 355 10.44 10.25 -19.51
C GLU A 355 11.70 10.56 -18.71
N TRP A 356 12.53 11.42 -19.30
CA TRP A 356 13.71 11.97 -18.67
C TRP A 356 13.33 13.24 -17.87
N ILE A 357 13.81 13.32 -16.63
CA ILE A 357 13.68 14.48 -15.77
C ILE A 357 15.07 15.00 -15.45
N PHE A 358 15.30 16.29 -15.73
CA PHE A 358 16.47 17.00 -15.23
C PHE A 358 16.11 17.72 -13.94
N ASP A 359 16.79 17.35 -12.86
CA ASP A 359 16.67 18.03 -11.58
C ASP A 359 17.82 19.02 -11.42
N LYS A 360 17.48 20.31 -11.32
CA LYS A 360 18.44 21.40 -11.19
C LYS A 360 19.13 21.41 -9.84
N ASP A 361 18.45 21.01 -8.77
CA ASP A 361 18.99 21.04 -7.42
C ASP A 361 20.10 19.99 -7.26
N TYR A 362 19.96 18.88 -7.98
CA TYR A 362 20.98 17.82 -8.03
C TYR A 362 21.89 17.88 -9.25
N ASN A 363 21.65 18.83 -10.16
CA ASN A 363 22.32 18.96 -11.45
C ASN A 363 22.48 17.61 -12.18
N ALA A 364 21.40 16.82 -12.23
CA ALA A 364 21.43 15.44 -12.71
C ALA A 364 20.17 15.07 -13.47
N TRP A 365 20.34 14.13 -14.40
CA TRP A 365 19.24 13.52 -15.14
C TRP A 365 18.77 12.23 -14.47
N TYR A 366 17.47 11.97 -14.53
CA TYR A 366 16.80 10.77 -14.04
C TYR A 366 15.87 10.27 -15.13
N TYR A 367 15.64 8.95 -15.20
CA TYR A 367 14.62 8.39 -16.07
C TYR A 367 13.55 7.68 -15.23
N LEU A 368 12.29 7.98 -15.49
CA LEU A 368 11.14 7.48 -14.75
C LEU A 368 10.46 6.41 -15.61
N LYS A 369 10.23 5.21 -15.06
CA LYS A 369 9.59 4.09 -15.77
C LYS A 369 8.08 4.34 -15.95
N GLU A 370 7.37 3.41 -16.59
CA GLU A 370 5.90 3.46 -16.74
C GLU A 370 5.18 3.54 -15.39
N ASP A 371 5.68 2.83 -14.39
CA ASP A 371 5.16 2.85 -13.02
C ASP A 371 5.50 4.16 -12.26
N GLY A 372 6.27 5.07 -12.88
CA GLY A 372 6.70 6.35 -12.32
C GLY A 372 7.91 6.29 -11.40
N VAL A 373 8.46 5.10 -11.12
CA VAL A 373 9.66 4.97 -10.27
C VAL A 373 10.90 5.27 -11.10
N TYR A 374 11.85 6.03 -10.54
CA TYR A 374 13.13 6.25 -11.21
C TYR A 374 13.91 4.94 -11.42
N VAL A 375 14.66 4.89 -12.50
CA VAL A 375 15.54 3.75 -12.85
C VAL A 375 16.80 3.76 -12.00
N THR A 376 17.28 2.56 -11.62
CA THR A 376 18.61 2.35 -11.02
C THR A 376 19.36 1.26 -11.79
N GLY A 377 20.70 1.25 -11.74
CA GLY A 377 21.51 0.25 -12.43
C GLY A 377 21.49 0.41 -13.95
N ASN A 378 21.64 -0.70 -14.69
CA ASN A 378 21.61 -0.69 -16.15
C ASN A 378 20.18 -0.80 -16.67
N PHE A 379 19.80 0.05 -17.63
CA PHE A 379 18.46 0.05 -18.20
C PHE A 379 18.48 0.54 -19.66
N THR A 380 17.66 -0.10 -20.49
CA THR A 380 17.57 0.22 -21.92
C THR A 380 16.39 1.15 -22.17
N ILE A 381 16.64 2.30 -22.78
CA ILE A 381 15.63 3.32 -23.11
C ILE A 381 15.69 3.52 -24.63
N ASN A 382 14.58 3.24 -25.32
CA ASN A 382 14.48 3.33 -26.78
C ASN A 382 15.63 2.60 -27.52
N GLY A 383 16.01 1.42 -27.03
CA GLY A 383 17.08 0.59 -27.63
C GLY A 383 18.51 1.01 -27.31
N LYS A 384 18.72 2.04 -26.48
CA LYS A 384 20.04 2.46 -26.00
C LYS A 384 20.21 2.14 -24.52
N ASP A 385 21.36 1.59 -24.14
CA ASP A 385 21.68 1.27 -22.74
C ASP A 385 22.20 2.49 -21.99
N TYR A 386 21.68 2.68 -20.78
CA TYR A 386 22.05 3.72 -19.84
C TYR A 386 22.35 3.10 -18.47
N THR A 387 23.23 3.74 -17.70
CA THR A 387 23.57 3.31 -16.33
C THR A 387 23.23 4.41 -15.35
N PHE A 388 22.54 4.05 -14.27
CA PHE A 388 22.06 4.94 -13.23
C PHE A 388 22.61 4.51 -11.87
N GLN A 389 22.85 5.48 -10.99
CA GLN A 389 23.22 5.28 -9.59
C GLN A 389 22.05 4.65 -8.79
N SER A 390 22.32 4.21 -7.56
CA SER A 390 21.30 3.65 -6.65
C SER A 390 20.23 4.68 -6.24
N ASN A 391 20.54 5.97 -6.33
CA ASN A 391 19.60 7.08 -6.10
C ASN A 391 18.89 7.56 -7.39
N GLY A 392 19.12 6.89 -8.52
CA GLY A 392 18.47 7.19 -9.80
C GLY A 392 19.17 8.19 -10.72
N LYS A 393 20.29 8.79 -10.30
CA LYS A 393 21.05 9.72 -11.16
C LYS A 393 21.66 8.99 -12.34
N TRP A 394 21.42 9.48 -13.54
CA TRP A 394 22.05 9.00 -14.77
C TRP A 394 23.55 9.34 -14.78
N ILE A 395 24.36 8.35 -15.15
CA ILE A 395 25.81 8.49 -15.31
C ILE A 395 26.11 8.89 -16.76
N THR A 396 26.48 10.16 -16.96
CA THR A 396 26.83 10.74 -18.25
C THR A 396 28.30 10.44 -18.61
N ASP A 397 28.56 9.24 -19.13
CA ASP A 397 29.81 8.73 -19.73
C ASP A 397 31.16 8.83 -18.96
N SER A 398 31.87 7.69 -19.00
CA SER A 398 33.22 7.40 -18.48
C SER A 398 33.40 7.60 -16.98
N ALA A 399 32.83 6.71 -16.16
CA ALA A 399 33.29 6.57 -14.78
C ALA A 399 34.83 6.43 -14.78
N SER A 400 35.54 7.36 -14.13
CA SER A 400 37.00 7.31 -14.01
C SER A 400 37.47 6.08 -13.26
N TYR A 401 36.56 5.48 -12.47
CA TYR A 401 36.83 4.35 -11.61
C TYR A 401 35.72 3.29 -11.71
N TYR A 402 36.11 2.03 -11.57
CA TYR A 402 35.21 0.90 -11.47
C TYR A 402 35.61 0.00 -10.31
N LYS A 403 34.63 -0.68 -9.72
CA LYS A 403 34.80 -1.66 -8.65
C LYS A 403 34.66 -3.08 -9.19
N VAL A 404 35.55 -3.97 -8.78
CA VAL A 404 35.53 -5.39 -9.15
C VAL A 404 34.37 -6.12 -8.43
N LYS A 405 33.53 -6.81 -9.20
CA LYS A 405 32.34 -7.53 -8.72
C LYS A 405 32.60 -8.99 -8.27
N PRO A 406 33.28 -9.86 -9.05
CA PRO A 406 33.49 -11.25 -8.63
C PRO A 406 34.58 -11.35 -7.54
N ILE A 407 34.67 -12.50 -6.86
CA ILE A 407 35.68 -12.80 -5.81
C ILE A 407 37.09 -12.46 -6.32
N THR A 408 37.38 -12.85 -7.57
CA THR A 408 38.55 -12.40 -8.32
C THR A 408 38.18 -12.11 -9.77
N ALA A 409 38.83 -11.14 -10.39
CA ALA A 409 38.73 -10.86 -11.82
C ALA A 409 40.12 -10.81 -12.46
N ASN A 410 40.25 -11.26 -13.71
CA ASN A 410 41.52 -11.23 -14.42
C ASN A 410 41.76 -9.88 -15.10
N VAL A 411 43.03 -9.49 -15.19
CA VAL A 411 43.49 -8.36 -16.02
C VAL A 411 44.24 -8.93 -17.22
N TYR A 412 43.88 -8.50 -18.42
CA TYR A 412 44.37 -9.01 -19.70
C TYR A 412 45.23 -8.00 -20.44
N SER A 413 46.11 -8.46 -21.32
CA SER A 413 46.76 -7.64 -22.34
C SER A 413 45.77 -7.25 -23.44
N ALA A 414 46.19 -6.36 -24.35
CA ALA A 414 45.40 -6.03 -25.54
C ALA A 414 45.16 -7.25 -26.46
N SER A 415 46.05 -8.24 -26.46
CA SER A 415 45.89 -9.49 -27.21
C SER A 415 45.03 -10.53 -26.47
N GLY A 416 44.60 -10.23 -25.25
CA GLY A 416 43.76 -11.11 -24.43
C GLY A 416 44.52 -12.13 -23.58
N GLU A 417 45.84 -12.03 -23.48
CA GLU A 417 46.64 -12.85 -22.57
C GLU A 417 46.44 -12.39 -21.12
N LYS A 418 46.32 -13.33 -20.18
CA LYS A 418 46.19 -12.99 -18.75
C LYS A 418 47.51 -12.42 -18.23
N LEU A 419 47.49 -11.17 -17.75
CA LEU A 419 48.60 -10.49 -17.11
C LEU A 419 48.62 -10.74 -15.59
N SER A 420 47.47 -10.56 -14.94
CA SER A 420 47.31 -10.75 -13.49
C SER A 420 45.84 -11.02 -13.14
N TYR A 421 45.52 -10.97 -11.85
CA TYR A 421 44.17 -11.07 -11.29
C TYR A 421 44.08 -10.22 -10.03
N ILE A 422 42.90 -9.65 -9.79
CA ILE A 422 42.64 -8.75 -8.66
C ILE A 422 41.38 -9.15 -7.88
N SER A 423 41.35 -8.82 -6.59
CA SER A 423 40.28 -9.20 -5.66
C SER A 423 38.99 -8.40 -5.85
N GLN A 424 37.88 -8.99 -5.38
CA GLN A 424 36.60 -8.31 -5.24
C GLN A 424 36.75 -6.98 -4.49
N GLY A 425 36.02 -5.97 -4.95
CA GLY A 425 35.97 -4.68 -4.30
C GLY A 425 37.16 -3.77 -4.59
N SER A 426 38.23 -4.26 -5.23
CA SER A 426 39.31 -3.40 -5.72
C SER A 426 38.77 -2.35 -6.68
N ILE A 427 39.28 -1.13 -6.55
CA ILE A 427 38.93 0.00 -7.42
C ILE A 427 40.00 0.11 -8.51
N VAL A 428 39.58 0.08 -9.77
CA VAL A 428 40.44 0.25 -10.95
C VAL A 428 40.13 1.58 -11.61
N ALA A 429 41.15 2.27 -12.10
CA ALA A 429 40.97 3.49 -12.90
C ALA A 429 40.86 3.15 -14.39
N ILE A 430 40.20 3.97 -15.20
CA ILE A 430 40.16 3.78 -16.67
C ILE A 430 41.39 4.38 -17.35
N ASP A 431 41.96 3.63 -18.30
CA ASP A 431 43.15 4.00 -19.08
C ASP A 431 42.80 4.33 -20.54
N GLY A 432 42.39 5.56 -20.83
CA GLY A 432 42.03 5.98 -22.18
C GLY A 432 40.68 5.45 -22.68
N ALA A 433 40.37 5.71 -23.96
CA ALA A 433 38.98 5.71 -24.45
C ALA A 433 38.49 4.40 -25.07
N GLU A 434 39.35 3.51 -25.58
CA GLU A 434 38.89 2.42 -26.44
C GLU A 434 38.78 1.08 -25.71
N ALA A 435 37.53 0.67 -25.49
CA ALA A 435 37.19 -0.70 -25.12
C ALA A 435 37.52 -1.67 -26.26
N LYS A 436 38.01 -2.87 -25.92
CA LYS A 436 38.36 -3.93 -26.89
C LYS A 436 37.67 -5.23 -26.53
N ASP A 437 36.93 -5.81 -27.46
CA ASP A 437 36.21 -7.08 -27.29
C ASP A 437 35.38 -7.16 -26.00
N GLY A 438 34.62 -6.11 -25.68
CA GLY A 438 33.82 -6.04 -24.45
C GLY A 438 34.62 -5.84 -23.14
N ARG A 439 35.92 -5.56 -23.24
CA ARG A 439 36.79 -5.26 -22.11
C ARG A 439 37.14 -3.77 -22.03
N LEU A 440 37.15 -3.22 -20.83
CA LEU A 440 37.52 -1.83 -20.54
C LEU A 440 39.03 -1.74 -20.28
N PRO A 441 39.72 -0.68 -20.76
CA PRO A 441 41.12 -0.45 -20.43
C PRO A 441 41.23 0.09 -18.99
N VAL A 442 42.07 -0.53 -18.18
CA VAL A 442 42.17 -0.24 -16.74
C VAL A 442 43.60 -0.05 -16.27
N LYS A 443 43.79 0.74 -15.21
CA LYS A 443 44.99 0.81 -14.37
C LYS A 443 44.69 0.39 -12.94
N ILE A 444 45.59 -0.42 -12.37
CA ILE A 444 45.56 -0.81 -10.97
C ILE A 444 46.94 -1.23 -10.48
N SER A 445 47.44 -0.61 -9.41
CA SER A 445 48.67 -1.02 -8.73
C SER A 445 49.84 -1.19 -9.72
N GLY A 446 50.02 -0.20 -10.60
CA GLY A 446 51.07 -0.13 -11.61
C GLY A 446 50.79 -0.89 -12.90
N LEU A 447 49.77 -1.75 -12.94
CA LEU A 447 49.41 -2.55 -14.11
C LEU A 447 48.41 -1.81 -14.99
N SER A 448 48.78 -1.55 -16.25
CA SER A 448 47.84 -1.24 -17.34
C SER A 448 47.40 -2.52 -18.04
N GLY A 449 46.11 -2.66 -18.32
CA GLY A 449 45.56 -3.80 -19.05
C GLY A 449 44.07 -3.64 -19.37
N TYR A 450 43.37 -4.76 -19.55
CA TYR A 450 41.95 -4.81 -19.92
C TYR A 450 41.17 -5.75 -19.01
N MET A 451 39.94 -5.39 -18.63
CA MET A 451 39.05 -6.22 -17.81
C MET A 451 37.66 -6.32 -18.44
N ASN A 452 36.99 -7.47 -18.30
CA ASN A 452 35.63 -7.63 -18.85
C ASN A 452 34.68 -6.63 -18.20
N LYS A 453 33.87 -5.94 -19.01
CA LYS A 453 32.88 -4.98 -18.50
C LYS A 453 31.88 -5.64 -17.53
N SER A 454 31.57 -6.92 -17.73
CA SER A 454 30.69 -7.69 -16.84
C SER A 454 31.23 -7.89 -15.42
N ASP A 455 32.55 -7.78 -15.24
CA ASP A 455 33.23 -7.98 -13.96
C ASP A 455 33.35 -6.68 -13.16
N LEU A 456 32.85 -5.57 -13.71
CA LEU A 456 33.05 -4.21 -13.19
C LEU A 456 31.72 -3.49 -12.95
N VAL A 457 31.69 -2.68 -11.90
CA VAL A 457 30.58 -1.76 -11.56
C VAL A 457 31.14 -0.35 -11.48
N ALA A 458 30.53 0.60 -12.19
CA ALA A 458 30.96 2.00 -12.15
C ALA A 458 30.84 2.57 -10.73
N VAL A 459 31.83 3.36 -10.31
CA VAL A 459 31.80 4.09 -9.03
C VAL A 459 31.98 5.58 -9.25
N SER A 460 31.45 6.39 -8.33
CA SER A 460 31.54 7.86 -8.37
C SER A 460 32.39 8.35 -7.20
N SER A 461 33.38 9.20 -7.48
CA SER A 461 34.21 9.84 -6.45
C SER A 461 33.43 10.72 -5.47
N ASP A 462 32.19 11.11 -5.80
CA ASP A 462 31.36 11.97 -4.96
C ASP A 462 30.63 11.20 -3.85
N SER A 463 30.45 9.90 -4.03
CA SER A 463 29.63 9.06 -3.13
C SER A 463 30.30 7.77 -2.69
N ASP A 464 31.29 7.28 -3.45
CA ASP A 464 32.05 6.09 -3.14
C ASP A 464 33.44 6.42 -2.59
N PHE A 465 33.96 5.55 -1.72
CA PHE A 465 35.35 5.65 -1.29
C PHE A 465 36.30 5.22 -2.42
N ILE A 466 37.15 6.14 -2.86
CA ILE A 466 38.24 5.86 -3.80
C ILE A 466 39.56 5.78 -3.02
N PRO A 467 40.30 4.67 -3.12
CA PRO A 467 41.63 4.56 -2.52
C PRO A 467 42.53 5.71 -2.92
N HIS A 468 43.18 6.31 -1.93
CA HIS A 468 43.99 7.50 -2.08
C HIS A 468 45.09 7.51 -1.03
N TYR A 469 46.05 8.41 -1.19
CA TYR A 469 47.17 8.59 -0.29
C TYR A 469 47.02 9.89 0.49
N ALA A 470 47.40 9.86 1.75
CA ALA A 470 47.35 11.01 2.65
C ALA A 470 48.55 10.97 3.61
N THR A 471 49.03 12.15 4.02
CA THR A 471 50.15 12.28 4.96
C THR A 471 49.68 12.85 6.29
N ASP A 472 50.19 12.33 7.39
CA ASP A 472 50.01 12.87 8.76
C ASP A 472 51.12 13.86 9.15
N GLY A 473 52.08 14.10 8.25
CA GLY A 473 53.27 14.92 8.49
C GLY A 473 54.51 14.14 8.94
N ASN A 474 54.36 12.85 9.28
CA ASN A 474 55.48 11.93 9.56
C ASN A 474 55.61 10.87 8.46
N TYR A 475 54.49 10.31 8.01
CA TYR A 475 54.45 9.28 6.99
C TYR A 475 53.33 9.53 5.97
N LEU A 476 53.56 9.03 4.76
CA LEU A 476 52.55 8.84 3.74
C LEU A 476 51.85 7.48 3.95
N TYR A 477 50.53 7.51 3.94
CA TYR A 477 49.67 6.35 4.05
C TYR A 477 48.88 6.16 2.76
N HIS A 478 48.65 4.91 2.38
CA HIS A 478 47.64 4.54 1.40
C HIS A 478 46.37 4.14 2.16
N GLU A 479 45.32 4.94 2.01
CA GLU A 479 44.00 4.68 2.57
C GLU A 479 43.20 3.81 1.59
N LEU A 480 42.96 2.56 1.99
CA LEU A 480 42.32 1.53 1.17
C LEU A 480 40.79 1.47 1.37
N SER A 481 40.31 1.94 2.52
CA SER A 481 38.90 2.09 2.87
C SER A 481 38.75 3.12 3.99
N PRO A 482 37.52 3.54 4.37
CA PRO A 482 37.30 4.42 5.53
C PRO A 482 37.87 3.89 6.86
N TYR A 483 38.23 2.60 6.93
CA TYR A 483 38.67 1.93 8.15
C TYR A 483 40.05 1.25 8.01
N ALA A 484 40.73 1.41 6.87
CA ALA A 484 41.98 0.71 6.61
C ALA A 484 42.97 1.60 5.87
N SER A 485 44.16 1.76 6.45
CA SER A 485 45.30 2.43 5.84
C SER A 485 46.59 1.66 6.08
N ILE A 486 47.57 1.85 5.19
CA ILE A 486 48.90 1.24 5.29
C ILE A 486 49.97 2.30 5.13
N ARG A 487 51.03 2.24 5.95
CA ARG A 487 52.18 3.13 5.85
C ARG A 487 53.02 2.75 4.63
N VAL A 488 53.34 3.72 3.79
CA VAL A 488 54.01 3.49 2.49
C VAL A 488 55.42 4.08 2.46
N ALA A 489 55.59 5.31 2.94
CA ALA A 489 56.87 6.02 2.89
C ALA A 489 56.95 7.13 3.96
N PRO A 490 58.14 7.64 4.29
CA PRO A 490 58.29 8.87 5.07
C PRO A 490 57.64 10.08 4.39
N HIS A 491 57.20 11.04 5.19
CA HIS A 491 56.73 12.34 4.70
C HIS A 491 57.86 13.13 4.03
N SER A 492 57.53 13.89 2.98
CA SER A 492 58.40 14.90 2.37
C SER A 492 57.68 16.25 2.28
N SER A 493 58.46 17.34 2.24
CA SER A 493 57.93 18.71 2.15
C SER A 493 57.10 18.99 0.90
N SER A 494 57.15 18.12 -0.11
CA SER A 494 56.30 18.19 -1.31
C SER A 494 54.86 17.71 -1.07
N MET A 495 54.56 17.15 0.11
CA MET A 495 53.26 16.62 0.49
C MET A 495 52.54 17.57 1.45
N ALA A 496 51.29 17.90 1.18
CA ALA A 496 50.44 18.72 2.03
C ALA A 496 49.59 17.84 2.95
N ILE A 497 49.63 18.13 4.25
CA ILE A 497 48.83 17.45 5.27
C ILE A 497 47.33 17.69 4.99
N GLY A 498 46.53 16.62 5.07
CA GLY A 498 45.09 16.67 4.80
C GLY A 498 44.70 16.67 3.31
N LYS A 499 45.65 16.76 2.38
CA LYS A 499 45.37 16.62 0.93
C LYS A 499 45.31 15.13 0.55
N LYS A 500 44.30 14.77 -0.24
CA LYS A 500 44.18 13.45 -0.87
C LYS A 500 44.98 13.42 -2.17
N TYR A 501 45.79 12.38 -2.33
CA TYR A 501 46.61 12.14 -3.52
C TYR A 501 46.17 10.85 -4.21
N TYR A 502 46.03 10.88 -5.52
CA TYR A 502 45.65 9.70 -6.30
C TYR A 502 46.82 9.28 -7.17
N SER A 503 47.14 7.99 -7.13
CA SER A 503 48.16 7.38 -7.99
C SER A 503 47.71 5.97 -8.36
N THR A 504 47.90 5.63 -9.63
CA THR A 504 47.54 4.29 -10.14
C THR A 504 48.67 3.28 -9.96
N ASP A 505 49.89 3.74 -9.63
CA ASP A 505 51.08 2.89 -9.41
C ASP A 505 51.66 2.97 -7.99
N GLY A 506 51.22 3.94 -7.18
CA GLY A 506 51.71 4.17 -5.81
C GLY A 506 53.10 4.79 -5.72
N ILE A 507 53.68 5.16 -6.87
CA ILE A 507 55.05 5.68 -7.01
C ILE A 507 55.00 7.11 -7.53
N ASN A 508 54.29 7.31 -8.65
CA ASN A 508 54.23 8.57 -9.36
C ASN A 508 52.95 9.30 -8.96
N PHE A 509 53.13 10.51 -8.40
CA PHE A 509 52.06 11.44 -8.09
C PHE A 509 52.24 12.70 -8.92
N GLU A 510 51.22 13.56 -8.96
CA GLU A 510 51.20 14.78 -9.78
C GLU A 510 52.47 15.63 -9.63
N ASN A 511 52.97 15.81 -8.39
CA ASN A 511 54.06 16.75 -8.08
C ASN A 511 55.24 16.11 -7.34
N PHE A 512 55.22 14.80 -7.09
CA PHE A 512 56.31 14.12 -6.40
C PHE A 512 56.32 12.63 -6.73
N THR A 513 57.45 11.99 -6.45
CA THR A 513 57.58 10.54 -6.49
C THR A 513 57.81 10.00 -5.09
N VAL A 514 57.38 8.76 -4.89
CA VAL A 514 57.53 8.04 -3.62
C VAL A 514 58.39 6.81 -3.85
N GLU A 515 59.41 6.68 -3.03
CA GLU A 515 60.19 5.44 -2.93
C GLU A 515 59.80 4.72 -1.65
N ASN A 516 59.12 3.58 -1.79
CA ASN A 516 58.85 2.71 -0.66
C ASN A 516 60.12 1.90 -0.34
N PRO A 517 60.62 1.93 0.91
CA PRO A 517 61.94 1.38 1.28
C PRO A 517 62.04 -0.14 1.11
N PHE A 518 60.91 -0.87 1.11
CA PHE A 518 60.92 -2.34 1.01
C PHE A 518 60.15 -2.91 -0.18
N LEU A 519 59.25 -2.15 -0.81
CA LEU A 519 58.36 -2.66 -1.87
C LEU A 519 59.13 -3.20 -3.08
N PHE A 520 60.22 -2.54 -3.47
CA PHE A 520 61.07 -2.92 -4.61
C PHE A 520 62.46 -3.42 -4.18
N ARG A 521 62.66 -3.68 -2.88
CA ARG A 521 63.94 -4.19 -2.37
C ARG A 521 64.14 -5.65 -2.80
N ASP A 522 65.34 -5.96 -3.29
CA ASP A 522 65.74 -7.33 -3.60
C ASP A 522 65.74 -8.18 -2.32
N LEU A 523 64.81 -9.12 -2.25
CA LEU A 523 64.58 -10.00 -1.10
C LEU A 523 65.67 -11.05 -0.93
N ARG A 524 66.65 -11.13 -1.84
CA ARG A 524 67.84 -11.98 -1.65
C ARG A 524 68.89 -11.33 -0.76
N LYS A 525 68.80 -10.01 -0.54
CA LYS A 525 69.70 -9.31 0.38
C LYS A 525 69.39 -9.74 1.80
N PRO A 526 70.36 -10.28 2.56
CA PRO A 526 70.13 -10.67 3.94
C PRO A 526 69.80 -9.46 4.80
N SER A 527 69.09 -9.69 5.90
CA SER A 527 68.76 -8.68 6.89
C SER A 527 69.95 -8.42 7.80
N ASN A 528 70.19 -7.15 8.12
CA ASN A 528 71.22 -6.69 9.05
C ASN A 528 70.89 -7.02 10.52
N TYR A 529 69.69 -7.54 10.80
CA TYR A 529 69.30 -7.97 12.14
C TYR A 529 69.83 -9.36 12.50
N THR A 530 70.23 -9.52 13.76
CA THR A 530 70.61 -10.83 14.34
C THR A 530 69.37 -11.63 14.74
N ALA A 531 69.53 -12.92 15.02
CA ALA A 531 68.44 -13.77 15.50
C ALA A 531 67.80 -13.21 16.79
N GLU A 532 68.61 -12.72 17.73
CA GLU A 532 68.18 -12.18 19.02
C GLU A 532 67.40 -10.87 18.88
N GLU A 533 67.68 -10.09 17.84
CA GLU A 533 66.94 -8.87 17.51
C GLU A 533 65.58 -9.22 16.91
N LEU A 534 65.55 -10.19 15.99
CA LEU A 534 64.32 -10.69 15.38
C LEU A 534 63.39 -11.38 16.40
N ASP A 535 63.93 -12.00 17.46
CA ASP A 535 63.13 -12.56 18.55
C ASP A 535 62.30 -11.52 19.30
N LYS A 536 62.79 -10.28 19.37
CA LYS A 536 62.12 -9.17 20.07
C LYS A 536 60.94 -8.59 19.28
N VAL A 537 60.77 -8.96 18.01
CA VAL A 537 59.73 -8.38 17.14
C VAL A 537 58.34 -8.52 17.76
N TYR A 538 57.97 -9.72 18.21
CA TYR A 538 56.62 -9.98 18.72
C TYR A 538 56.33 -9.22 20.01
N SER A 539 57.32 -9.07 20.90
CA SER A 539 57.14 -8.28 22.13
C SER A 539 57.08 -6.77 21.83
N LEU A 540 57.95 -6.25 20.95
CA LEU A 540 57.96 -4.84 20.55
C LEU A 540 56.71 -4.41 19.79
N MET A 541 56.11 -5.34 19.04
CA MET A 541 54.84 -5.15 18.35
C MET A 541 53.63 -5.44 19.25
N ASN A 542 53.85 -5.74 20.53
CA ASN A 542 52.81 -6.06 21.52
C ASN A 542 51.89 -7.23 21.09
N ILE A 543 52.45 -8.25 20.46
CA ILE A 543 51.74 -9.45 19.99
C ILE A 543 51.87 -10.55 21.05
N LYS A 544 50.74 -10.97 21.60
CA LYS A 544 50.65 -12.08 22.56
C LYS A 544 50.10 -13.35 21.89
N GLY A 545 50.56 -14.51 22.35
CA GLY A 545 50.05 -15.82 21.91
C GLY A 545 50.45 -16.22 20.48
N SER A 546 51.48 -15.59 19.91
CA SER A 546 52.02 -15.99 18.61
C SER A 546 52.87 -17.24 18.73
N ARG A 547 52.66 -18.21 17.83
CA ARG A 547 53.54 -19.39 17.72
C ARG A 547 54.89 -19.08 17.05
N LEU A 548 55.02 -17.90 16.44
CA LEU A 548 56.26 -17.44 15.81
C LEU A 548 57.17 -16.65 16.77
N ALA A 549 56.73 -16.39 18.00
CA ALA A 549 57.56 -15.73 19.01
C ALA A 549 58.78 -16.60 19.35
N GLY A 550 59.96 -15.97 19.48
CA GLY A 550 61.22 -16.66 19.79
C GLY A 550 61.72 -17.56 18.64
N LYS A 551 61.46 -17.21 17.38
CA LYS A 551 61.86 -17.97 16.18
C LYS A 551 62.87 -17.24 15.30
N GLY A 552 63.50 -16.17 15.80
CA GLY A 552 64.49 -15.37 15.09
C GLY A 552 65.63 -16.21 14.53
N ALA A 553 66.13 -17.20 15.30
CA ALA A 553 67.16 -18.13 14.84
C ALA A 553 66.72 -18.94 13.61
N ILE A 554 65.47 -19.43 13.59
CA ILE A 554 64.93 -20.20 12.46
C ILE A 554 64.71 -19.30 11.23
N PHE A 555 64.29 -18.05 11.42
CA PHE A 555 64.20 -17.10 10.32
C PHE A 555 65.58 -16.75 9.72
N LYS A 556 66.63 -16.67 10.54
CA LYS A 556 68.01 -16.50 10.06
C LYS A 556 68.55 -17.76 9.37
N GLU A 557 68.24 -18.95 9.87
CA GLU A 557 68.56 -20.21 9.17
C GLU A 557 67.87 -20.25 7.80
N ALA A 558 66.59 -19.88 7.74
CA ALA A 558 65.85 -19.80 6.47
C ALA A 558 66.47 -18.80 5.50
N GLU A 559 66.95 -17.66 6.00
CA GLU A 559 67.65 -16.66 5.20
C GLU A 559 68.97 -17.18 4.65
N GLU A 560 69.81 -17.80 5.48
CA GLU A 560 71.09 -18.34 5.04
C GLU A 560 70.89 -19.47 4.02
N ARG A 561 69.95 -20.38 4.30
CA ARG A 561 69.72 -21.59 3.51
C ARG A 561 69.07 -21.32 2.15
N TYR A 562 68.12 -20.40 2.10
CA TYR A 562 67.32 -20.14 0.90
C TYR A 562 67.62 -18.77 0.27
N GLN A 563 68.50 -17.98 0.87
CA GLN A 563 68.86 -16.61 0.48
C GLN A 563 67.60 -15.76 0.31
N ILE A 564 66.78 -15.73 1.37
CA ILE A 564 65.57 -14.92 1.45
C ILE A 564 65.62 -14.12 2.73
N ASN A 565 65.50 -12.80 2.61
CA ASN A 565 65.56 -11.85 3.70
C ASN A 565 64.66 -12.25 4.89
N ALA A 566 65.25 -12.39 6.08
CA ALA A 566 64.60 -12.84 7.30
C ALA A 566 63.53 -11.86 7.78
N LEU A 567 63.78 -10.55 7.66
CA LEU A 567 62.80 -9.51 8.00
C LEU A 567 61.55 -9.63 7.11
N TYR A 568 61.73 -9.89 5.81
CA TYR A 568 60.63 -10.20 4.90
C TYR A 568 59.88 -11.46 5.31
N LEU A 569 60.58 -12.55 5.64
CA LEU A 569 59.92 -13.80 6.06
C LEU A 569 59.06 -13.58 7.32
N ILE A 570 59.52 -12.77 8.26
CA ILE A 570 58.73 -12.39 9.45
C ILE A 570 57.53 -11.54 9.06
N ALA A 571 57.71 -10.51 8.22
CA ALA A 571 56.61 -9.64 7.80
C ALA A 571 55.54 -10.38 6.99
N HIS A 572 55.98 -11.26 6.09
CA HIS A 572 55.11 -12.11 5.28
C HIS A 572 54.33 -13.10 6.14
N SER A 573 55.01 -13.84 7.01
CA SER A 573 54.32 -14.74 7.94
C SER A 573 53.37 -14.00 8.87
N ALA A 574 53.74 -12.80 9.34
CA ALA A 574 52.88 -11.97 10.16
C ALA A 574 51.60 -11.57 9.44
N LEU A 575 51.67 -11.19 8.16
CA LEU A 575 50.49 -10.84 7.37
C LEU A 575 49.56 -12.04 7.19
N GLU A 576 50.09 -13.17 6.69
CA GLU A 576 49.28 -14.32 6.26
C GLU A 576 48.70 -15.13 7.44
N SER A 577 49.27 -14.98 8.64
CA SER A 577 48.84 -15.74 9.82
C SER A 577 48.30 -14.89 10.97
N SER A 578 48.02 -13.61 10.72
CA SER A 578 47.63 -12.66 11.78
C SER A 578 48.63 -12.66 12.94
N TRP A 579 49.90 -12.50 12.61
CA TRP A 579 51.04 -12.59 13.52
C TRP A 579 51.17 -13.95 14.21
N GLY A 580 50.91 -15.05 13.51
CA GLY A 580 51.03 -16.42 14.01
C GLY A 580 49.89 -16.86 14.93
N ARG A 581 48.72 -16.22 14.84
CA ARG A 581 47.55 -16.44 15.72
C ARG A 581 46.34 -17.02 15.00
N SER A 582 46.35 -17.07 13.66
CA SER A 582 45.25 -17.64 12.87
C SER A 582 45.05 -19.12 13.18
N GLN A 583 43.83 -19.62 12.96
CA GLN A 583 43.50 -21.02 13.24
C GLN A 583 44.31 -21.98 12.34
N ILE A 584 44.46 -21.66 11.05
CA ILE A 584 45.30 -22.44 10.12
C ILE A 584 46.76 -22.47 10.58
N ALA A 585 47.30 -21.35 11.04
CA ALA A 585 48.66 -21.31 11.56
C ALA A 585 48.83 -22.15 12.82
N LYS A 586 47.81 -22.17 13.71
CA LYS A 586 47.81 -23.00 14.91
C LYS A 586 47.69 -24.48 14.60
N ASP A 587 46.82 -24.88 13.69
CA ASP A 587 46.50 -26.29 13.48
C ASP A 587 47.45 -26.96 12.48
N LYS A 588 47.89 -26.20 11.46
CA LYS A 588 48.66 -26.71 10.33
C LYS A 588 50.11 -26.27 10.31
N ASN A 589 50.53 -25.43 11.26
CA ASN A 589 51.87 -24.79 11.27
C ASN A 589 52.19 -24.07 9.94
N ASN A 590 51.15 -23.58 9.25
CA ASN A 590 51.29 -22.90 7.97
C ASN A 590 51.07 -21.40 8.14
N PHE A 591 52.18 -20.67 8.23
CA PHE A 591 52.20 -19.26 8.58
C PHE A 591 52.22 -18.33 7.36
N PHE A 592 52.38 -18.88 6.15
CA PHE A 592 52.59 -18.15 4.89
C PHE A 592 51.48 -18.43 3.88
N GLY A 593 50.35 -18.99 4.33
CA GLY A 593 49.19 -19.26 3.47
C GLY A 593 49.42 -20.31 2.37
N ILE A 594 50.44 -21.17 2.47
CA ILE A 594 50.84 -22.05 1.36
C ILE A 594 49.73 -23.05 1.03
N ALA A 595 49.23 -22.99 -0.20
CA ALA A 595 48.10 -23.76 -0.71
C ALA A 595 46.75 -23.50 0.00
N ALA A 596 46.58 -22.39 0.72
CA ALA A 596 45.27 -21.97 1.21
C ALA A 596 44.49 -21.28 0.08
N TYR A 597 43.47 -21.95 -0.47
CA TYR A 597 42.66 -21.46 -1.60
C TYR A 597 41.34 -20.83 -1.13
N ASP A 598 40.85 -19.78 -1.79
CA ASP A 598 39.66 -18.99 -1.38
C ASP A 598 38.43 -19.82 -1.07
N THR A 599 38.19 -20.86 -1.86
CA THR A 599 37.00 -21.69 -1.76
C THR A 599 37.03 -22.68 -0.60
N THR A 600 38.23 -23.04 -0.13
CA THR A 600 38.48 -24.07 0.89
C THR A 600 39.80 -23.79 1.64
N PRO A 601 39.96 -22.62 2.29
CA PRO A 601 41.26 -22.16 2.75
C PRO A 601 41.84 -23.04 3.86
N TYR A 602 40.98 -23.50 4.78
CA TYR A 602 41.40 -24.41 5.83
C TYR A 602 41.77 -25.78 5.25
N ASP A 603 40.92 -26.39 4.42
CA ASP A 603 41.14 -27.76 3.93
C ASP A 603 42.34 -27.86 3.00
N SER A 604 42.52 -26.88 2.11
CA SER A 604 43.58 -26.89 1.10
C SER A 604 44.97 -26.55 1.67
N ALA A 605 45.04 -25.80 2.77
CA ALA A 605 46.30 -25.37 3.35
C ALA A 605 47.24 -26.54 3.64
N LYS A 606 48.49 -26.42 3.18
CA LYS A 606 49.55 -27.39 3.48
C LYS A 606 49.77 -27.46 4.99
N SER A 607 49.98 -28.65 5.53
CA SER A 607 50.35 -28.84 6.94
C SER A 607 51.85 -29.14 7.06
N PHE A 608 52.46 -28.64 8.13
CA PHE A 608 53.85 -28.90 8.50
C PHE A 608 53.90 -29.51 9.91
N ASP A 609 54.90 -30.34 10.18
CA ASP A 609 54.97 -31.08 11.45
C ASP A 609 55.11 -30.14 12.67
N ASP A 610 55.88 -29.05 12.51
CA ASP A 610 56.13 -28.05 13.55
C ASP A 610 56.31 -26.65 12.94
N VAL A 611 56.47 -25.65 13.81
CA VAL A 611 56.62 -24.25 13.42
C VAL A 611 57.89 -24.03 12.60
N ASP A 612 58.98 -24.68 12.96
CA ASP A 612 60.30 -24.44 12.39
C ASP A 612 60.35 -24.98 10.95
N LYS A 613 59.82 -26.20 10.74
CA LYS A 613 59.60 -26.78 9.41
C LYS A 613 58.60 -25.97 8.58
N GLY A 614 57.62 -25.33 9.22
CA GLY A 614 56.71 -24.38 8.58
C GLY A 614 57.45 -23.18 8.00
N ILE A 615 58.34 -22.56 8.77
CA ILE A 615 59.16 -21.41 8.35
C ILE A 615 60.13 -21.81 7.24
N LEU A 616 60.94 -22.85 7.46
CA LEU A 616 61.94 -23.32 6.48
C LEU A 616 61.28 -23.81 5.19
N GLY A 617 60.18 -24.56 5.31
CA GLY A 617 59.42 -25.05 4.17
C GLY A 617 58.78 -23.93 3.36
N ALA A 618 58.35 -22.86 4.02
CA ALA A 618 57.84 -21.68 3.34
C ALA A 618 58.92 -20.88 2.62
N ALA A 619 60.07 -20.66 3.26
CA ALA A 619 61.22 -20.02 2.61
C ALA A 619 61.67 -20.81 1.37
N LYS A 620 61.80 -22.14 1.48
CA LYS A 620 62.06 -23.02 0.33
C LYS A 620 61.04 -22.81 -0.79
N TRP A 621 59.75 -22.84 -0.45
CA TRP A 621 58.69 -22.70 -1.45
C TRP A 621 58.70 -21.32 -2.12
N ILE A 622 58.91 -20.24 -1.37
CA ILE A 622 59.07 -18.88 -1.93
C ILE A 622 60.27 -18.81 -2.87
N ARG A 623 61.40 -19.43 -2.47
CA ARG A 623 62.63 -19.48 -3.27
C ARG A 623 62.36 -20.11 -4.64
N GLU A 624 61.83 -21.32 -4.62
CA GLU A 624 61.63 -22.14 -5.82
C GLU A 624 60.51 -21.60 -6.74
N ASN A 625 59.47 -20.99 -6.17
CA ASN A 625 58.28 -20.60 -6.95
C ASN A 625 58.30 -19.13 -7.39
N TYR A 626 59.07 -18.26 -6.74
CA TYR A 626 59.09 -16.82 -7.04
C TYR A 626 60.49 -16.31 -7.34
N ILE A 627 61.42 -16.46 -6.39
CA ILE A 627 62.74 -15.84 -6.48
C ILE A 627 63.55 -16.41 -7.66
N ASP A 628 63.61 -17.74 -7.78
CA ASP A 628 64.31 -18.40 -8.90
C ASP A 628 63.61 -18.19 -10.26
N ASN A 629 62.34 -17.79 -10.24
CA ASN A 629 61.57 -17.39 -11.43
C ASN A 629 61.62 -15.88 -11.70
N GLY A 630 62.61 -15.18 -11.14
CA GLY A 630 62.89 -13.75 -11.41
C GLY A 630 62.00 -12.77 -10.66
N ARG A 631 61.12 -13.22 -9.75
CA ARG A 631 60.27 -12.34 -8.91
C ARG A 631 60.98 -12.06 -7.58
N THR A 632 62.06 -11.28 -7.62
CA THR A 632 63.00 -11.10 -6.50
C THR A 632 62.61 -10.02 -5.49
N TYR A 633 61.46 -9.36 -5.64
CA TYR A 633 60.96 -8.29 -4.76
C TYR A 633 59.43 -8.36 -4.63
N LEU A 634 58.86 -7.69 -3.62
CA LEU A 634 57.42 -7.71 -3.33
C LEU A 634 56.60 -7.20 -4.52
N GLY A 635 56.86 -5.96 -4.91
CA GLY A 635 56.26 -5.29 -6.05
C GLY A 635 54.75 -5.08 -5.94
N ASN A 636 54.17 -4.77 -7.08
CA ASN A 636 52.77 -4.40 -7.27
C ASN A 636 52.14 -5.30 -8.34
N LYS A 637 51.04 -4.88 -8.98
CA LYS A 637 50.40 -5.71 -10.03
C LYS A 637 51.14 -5.70 -11.37
N SER A 638 52.09 -4.80 -11.60
CA SER A 638 52.91 -4.82 -12.82
C SER A 638 54.18 -5.64 -12.70
N SER A 639 54.79 -5.72 -11.51
CA SER A 639 56.08 -6.41 -11.33
C SER A 639 56.26 -7.01 -9.93
N GLY A 640 57.26 -7.86 -9.75
CA GLY A 640 57.52 -8.55 -8.47
C GLY A 640 56.57 -9.70 -8.18
N MET A 641 56.58 -10.17 -6.93
CA MET A 641 55.80 -11.32 -6.47
C MET A 641 54.28 -11.10 -6.57
N ASN A 642 53.81 -9.89 -6.26
CA ASN A 642 52.39 -9.54 -6.14
C ASN A 642 51.58 -9.72 -7.45
N VAL A 643 52.25 -9.74 -8.61
CA VAL A 643 51.61 -10.06 -9.90
C VAL A 643 50.89 -11.41 -9.87
N LEU A 644 51.47 -12.41 -9.19
CA LEU A 644 50.98 -13.78 -9.19
C LEU A 644 50.65 -14.32 -7.80
N TYR A 645 51.24 -13.75 -6.75
CA TYR A 645 51.14 -14.26 -5.39
C TYR A 645 49.74 -14.13 -4.79
N ALA A 646 49.15 -12.92 -4.83
CA ALA A 646 47.87 -12.62 -4.20
C ALA A 646 46.90 -11.98 -5.19
N SER A 647 45.59 -12.07 -4.97
CA SER A 647 44.59 -11.25 -5.67
C SER A 647 44.57 -9.81 -5.15
N ASP A 648 44.94 -9.57 -3.89
CA ASP A 648 44.99 -8.22 -3.33
C ASP A 648 46.03 -7.36 -4.07
N PRO A 649 45.63 -6.28 -4.76
CA PRO A 649 46.56 -5.43 -5.51
C PRO A 649 47.62 -4.75 -4.63
N TYR A 650 47.38 -4.64 -3.31
CA TYR A 650 48.26 -3.95 -2.38
C TYR A 650 48.92 -4.88 -1.35
N TRP A 651 48.94 -6.20 -1.62
CA TRP A 651 49.62 -7.19 -0.78
C TRP A 651 51.10 -6.83 -0.55
N GLY A 652 51.82 -6.42 -1.60
CA GLY A 652 53.22 -6.02 -1.50
C GLY A 652 53.42 -4.81 -0.58
N GLU A 653 52.54 -3.81 -0.66
CA GLU A 653 52.58 -2.63 0.21
C GLU A 653 52.27 -3.00 1.66
N LYS A 654 51.34 -3.92 1.91
CA LYS A 654 51.05 -4.42 3.26
C LYS A 654 52.26 -5.09 3.91
N ILE A 655 52.97 -5.96 3.18
CA ILE A 655 54.20 -6.59 3.70
C ILE A 655 55.28 -5.53 3.92
N ALA A 656 55.51 -4.64 2.95
CA ALA A 656 56.48 -3.56 3.08
C ALA A 656 56.18 -2.67 4.31
N SER A 657 54.90 -2.37 4.56
CA SER A 657 54.44 -1.60 5.72
C SER A 657 54.75 -2.29 7.05
N ILE A 658 54.61 -3.62 7.11
CA ILE A 658 54.99 -4.42 8.28
C ILE A 658 56.51 -4.41 8.45
N MET A 659 57.28 -4.58 7.36
CA MET A 659 58.75 -4.48 7.40
C MET A 659 59.21 -3.11 7.91
N MET A 660 58.61 -2.01 7.44
CA MET A 660 58.88 -0.65 7.94
C MET A 660 58.59 -0.53 9.44
N SER A 661 57.47 -1.08 9.88
CA SER A 661 57.05 -1.01 11.29
C SER A 661 58.01 -1.78 12.19
N ILE A 662 58.41 -2.99 11.77
CA ILE A 662 59.41 -3.80 12.48
C ILE A 662 60.77 -3.10 12.48
N ASN A 663 61.22 -2.61 11.33
CA ASN A 663 62.50 -1.92 11.17
C ASN A 663 62.59 -0.70 12.10
N SER A 664 61.55 0.13 12.13
CA SER A 664 61.46 1.29 13.02
C SER A 664 61.52 0.90 14.51
N LYS A 665 60.93 -0.24 14.91
CA LYS A 665 60.98 -0.75 16.29
C LYS A 665 62.33 -1.37 16.68
N LEU A 666 63.09 -1.86 15.71
CA LEU A 666 64.39 -2.49 15.92
C LEU A 666 65.58 -1.55 15.69
N GLY A 667 65.35 -0.28 15.37
CA GLY A 667 66.40 0.74 15.24
C GLY A 667 66.93 0.95 13.82
N GLU A 668 66.12 0.65 12.81
CA GLU A 668 66.30 1.08 11.41
C GLU A 668 67.61 0.63 10.75
N LYS A 669 68.03 -0.62 10.99
CA LYS A 669 69.23 -1.22 10.38
C LYS A 669 69.05 -1.67 8.93
N ASP A 670 67.82 -1.80 8.44
CA ASP A 670 67.48 -2.47 7.18
C ASP A 670 66.73 -1.60 6.16
#